data_AF-A0A7J5Y2U0-F1
#
_entry.id   AF-A0A7J5Y2U0-F1
#
_cell.length_a   1.000
_cell.length_b   1.000
_cell.length_c   1.000
_cell.angle_alpha   90.00
_cell.angle_beta   90.00
_cell.angle_gamma   90.00
#
_symmetry.space_group_name_H-M   'P 1'
#
loop_
_entity.id
_entity.type
_entity.pdbx_description
1 polymer ?
#
loop_
_entity_poly.entity_id
_entity_poly.type
_entity_poly.pdbx_seq_one_letter_code
_entity_poly.pdbx_strand_id
1 'polypeptide(L)'
;MRAPGSSAMQAMASSCSSLPHENKSSRDATSDSMTPVCTQMKLYGRRPADTDGRSSASSLSSSKSEGNFNLQDIHTQKPHLLGSSELSAGSPGSSWFLLAAGGLRGAAGRYRDREYRYTLAATTTASSPTRERIFLHTKQVRQRLVFGKMAEYNRVSECVGLITLRNPPVNALSAAVRQGIVDTCREHSATQTADIKEFGSNMTGPPLIPMIHAIESANKPVVAAIEGSALGGGLELALGCHYRIAHSKTGLPEVSLGLLPAAGGSQRLPRLIGVPAALNLITTGRHVTAAEALQLGIVDQVTDHNTVDAAVKFALSVAGRSLDPRRISTHPCPQQPDLDALFEEVMQKVRQSARLGTMGRGITVALAQTGLYVIAVETQEKQLMEAKQAISGMLERGAKRRGVAPALDRVIYSQNIQAVADVDLVIEAIFEDIALKTNVFQQLSAVCKPGTLLCTNTSALDVDQLASETPNPELVVGMHFFAPAHVMKLLEVVYGPRSSPQAVATAMQLGKKMGKASVAVGNCRGFVGNRMLKPYIEEAFFLLEEGATPELVDQALEEFGFPMGVFRMSDLSGLDVGWRVRKGDGLVEPGTASGRSARIRQGRRYSPLGDLLCEEGRFGQKTGRGWYQYDKPGSRVARSDPWLHSFLGAYRAQHGLVARRIDHQEVLERCLYALINEGFHILDDGIAAGPEDIDVIYVSGYGWPRHRGGPMFYANMVGLAKVLERLEHYQQLHPEVPHLQPSSLLRRLVASGSPPIHKWEEAIKKLHSQL
;
A
#
# COMPACT_ATOMS: atom_id res chain seq x y z
N MET A 1 -10.32 -59.12 0.77
CA MET A 1 -10.37 -59.92 2.03
C MET A 1 -9.19 -60.88 2.00
N ARG A 2 -8.41 -61.14 3.06
CA ARG A 2 -8.34 -60.59 4.44
C ARG A 2 -6.84 -60.40 4.80
N ALA A 3 -6.52 -59.74 5.91
CA ALA A 3 -5.17 -59.33 6.29
C ALA A 3 -4.56 -60.17 7.44
N PRO A 4 -3.22 -60.12 7.60
CA PRO A 4 -2.51 -59.91 8.89
C PRO A 4 -1.86 -58.49 8.90
N GLY A 5 -1.19 -58.00 9.95
CA GLY A 5 -0.77 -58.57 11.24
C GLY A 5 -0.48 -57.46 12.28
N SER A 6 0.37 -57.71 13.29
CA SER A 6 0.37 -56.96 14.56
C SER A 6 1.65 -56.20 14.96
N SER A 7 1.50 -55.39 16.02
CA SER A 7 2.42 -55.15 17.16
C SER A 7 3.69 -54.27 17.03
N ALA A 8 3.59 -53.11 17.70
CA ALA A 8 4.50 -52.56 18.73
C ALA A 8 5.89 -51.98 18.39
N MET A 9 6.35 -51.05 19.25
CA MET A 9 7.60 -50.28 19.16
C MET A 9 8.79 -50.96 19.86
N GLN A 10 10.01 -50.82 19.29
CA GLN A 10 11.25 -50.62 20.05
C GLN A 10 12.35 -49.98 19.17
N ALA A 11 13.59 -49.87 19.64
CA ALA A 11 14.56 -48.86 19.20
C ALA A 11 15.98 -49.39 18.85
N MET A 12 16.82 -48.46 18.36
CA MET A 12 18.29 -48.46 18.27
C MET A 12 19.04 -49.19 17.12
N ALA A 13 19.93 -48.40 16.50
CA ALA A 13 21.35 -48.66 16.18
C ALA A 13 21.80 -49.70 15.13
N SER A 14 22.47 -49.16 14.09
CA SER A 14 23.75 -49.60 13.48
C SER A 14 23.95 -51.03 12.91
N SER A 15 24.42 -51.10 11.65
CA SER A 15 25.79 -51.60 11.31
C SER A 15 26.06 -51.64 9.78
N CYS A 16 27.34 -51.89 9.42
CA CYS A 16 27.89 -52.19 8.09
C CYS A 16 28.01 -51.07 7.02
N SER A 17 29.02 -51.07 6.12
CA SER A 17 30.49 -50.94 6.34
C SER A 17 31.30 -51.05 5.02
N SER A 18 32.07 -50.01 4.64
CA SER A 18 33.29 -50.15 3.81
C SER A 18 34.12 -48.84 3.74
N LEU A 19 35.44 -49.00 3.61
CA LEU A 19 36.51 -47.97 3.51
C LEU A 19 36.82 -47.64 2.01
N PRO A 20 37.68 -46.65 1.63
CA PRO A 20 38.87 -46.16 2.36
C PRO A 20 39.16 -44.64 2.37
N HIS A 21 40.29 -44.30 3.03
CA HIS A 21 40.87 -42.96 3.24
C HIS A 21 41.48 -42.32 1.98
N GLU A 22 41.50 -40.98 1.98
CA GLU A 22 42.74 -40.16 1.95
C GLU A 22 42.52 -38.85 2.75
N ASN A 23 43.52 -37.98 2.99
CA ASN A 23 44.69 -38.14 3.88
C ASN A 23 45.23 -36.72 4.23
N LYS A 24 45.93 -36.54 5.38
CA LYS A 24 46.68 -35.34 5.83
C LYS A 24 45.84 -34.08 6.18
N SER A 25 46.25 -33.15 7.06
CA SER A 25 47.17 -33.22 8.24
C SER A 25 47.16 -31.89 9.04
N SER A 26 47.06 -31.96 10.38
CA SER A 26 47.80 -31.23 11.45
C SER A 26 48.34 -29.78 11.20
N ARG A 27 48.34 -28.80 12.12
CA ARG A 27 48.50 -28.77 13.61
C ARG A 27 47.74 -27.56 14.22
N ASP A 28 47.08 -27.65 15.38
CA ASP A 28 47.57 -27.40 16.77
C ASP A 28 48.23 -26.01 16.95
N ALA A 29 47.62 -25.04 17.67
CA ALA A 29 47.55 -24.81 19.14
C ALA A 29 48.80 -24.07 19.70
N THR A 30 48.81 -23.26 20.77
CA THR A 30 47.89 -22.92 21.91
C THR A 30 47.72 -21.38 22.07
N SER A 31 46.75 -20.80 22.81
CA SER A 31 46.71 -20.46 24.26
C SER A 31 48.01 -19.83 24.85
N ASP A 32 48.01 -18.82 25.75
CA ASP A 32 46.95 -18.36 26.68
C ASP A 32 47.06 -16.89 27.22
N SER A 33 45.90 -16.31 27.59
CA SER A 33 45.63 -15.36 28.71
C SER A 33 46.19 -13.90 28.83
N MET A 34 45.34 -13.04 29.42
CA MET A 34 45.54 -11.80 30.20
C MET A 34 45.96 -10.44 29.57
N THR A 35 45.48 -9.38 30.23
CA THR A 35 45.61 -7.91 30.00
C THR A 35 46.35 -7.26 31.21
N PRO A 36 46.57 -5.92 31.37
CA PRO A 36 46.11 -4.74 30.59
C PRO A 36 47.21 -3.62 30.38
N VAL A 37 46.75 -2.38 30.16
CA VAL A 37 47.43 -1.05 30.37
C VAL A 37 47.89 -0.24 29.13
N CYS A 38 47.61 1.06 29.22
CA CYS A 38 47.87 2.22 28.36
C CYS A 38 49.36 2.55 28.10
N THR A 39 49.69 3.31 27.04
CA THR A 39 50.48 4.60 27.07
C THR A 39 50.67 5.17 25.64
N GLN A 40 51.21 6.39 25.51
CA GLN A 40 51.14 7.31 24.36
C GLN A 40 52.36 7.35 23.42
N MET A 41 52.18 8.08 22.31
CA MET A 41 53.12 9.06 21.71
C MET A 41 54.28 8.63 20.79
N LYS A 42 54.42 9.37 19.67
CA LYS A 42 55.69 9.93 19.19
C LYS A 42 55.48 11.20 18.34
N LEU A 43 56.52 12.03 18.22
CA LEU A 43 56.54 13.38 17.63
C LEU A 43 57.64 13.51 16.56
N TYR A 44 57.47 14.45 15.62
CA TYR A 44 58.46 15.38 14.98
C TYR A 44 57.63 16.27 13.99
N GLY A 45 57.89 17.54 13.64
CA GLY A 45 59.08 18.43 13.67
C GLY A 45 59.35 18.89 12.21
N ARG A 46 59.53 20.16 11.81
CA ARG A 46 59.84 21.46 12.45
C ARG A 46 59.21 22.68 11.70
N ARG A 47 59.42 23.91 12.22
CA ARG A 47 59.24 25.26 11.61
C ARG A 47 60.57 25.74 10.91
N PRO A 48 60.88 27.03 10.55
CA PRO A 48 60.15 28.33 10.66
C PRO A 48 60.32 29.40 9.54
N ALA A 49 59.69 30.58 9.78
CA ALA A 49 60.03 31.96 9.33
C ALA A 49 59.89 32.34 7.84
N ASP A 50 59.48 33.56 7.44
CA ASP A 50 58.78 34.71 8.07
C ASP A 50 58.12 35.55 6.91
N THR A 51 57.69 36.83 6.90
CA THR A 51 57.87 38.06 7.74
C THR A 51 56.74 39.10 7.45
N ASP A 52 56.63 40.14 8.30
CA ASP A 52 56.07 41.51 8.10
C ASP A 52 54.78 41.82 7.29
N GLY A 53 53.88 42.60 7.92
CA GLY A 53 53.60 43.96 7.39
C GLY A 53 52.15 44.47 7.18
N ARG A 54 51.49 44.98 8.25
CA ARG A 54 50.29 45.90 8.23
C ARG A 54 48.99 45.28 7.64
N SER A 55 47.74 45.73 7.87
CA SER A 55 47.04 46.71 8.76
C SER A 55 45.51 46.50 8.55
N SER A 56 44.53 46.86 9.38
CA SER A 56 44.41 47.48 10.72
C SER A 56 42.92 47.45 11.18
N ALA A 57 42.61 47.84 12.43
CA ALA A 57 41.27 48.14 12.98
C ALA A 57 40.26 46.96 13.04
N SER A 58 40.10 46.27 14.19
CA SER A 58 39.32 46.64 15.40
C SER A 58 37.79 46.66 15.19
N SER A 59 36.93 45.76 15.71
CA SER A 59 36.81 45.05 17.01
C SER A 59 36.00 45.78 18.10
N LEU A 60 34.92 45.11 18.58
CA LEU A 60 34.51 45.00 20.01
C LEU A 60 34.07 46.31 20.74
N SER A 61 33.28 46.32 21.82
CA SER A 61 32.44 45.30 22.51
C SER A 61 31.51 45.98 23.56
N SER A 62 30.50 45.25 24.06
CA SER A 62 29.86 45.32 25.41
C SER A 62 30.07 46.55 26.33
N SER A 63 29.05 47.01 27.09
CA SER A 63 28.60 46.27 28.29
C SER A 63 27.46 46.94 29.11
N LYS A 64 26.95 46.14 30.06
CA LYS A 64 26.01 46.38 31.19
C LYS A 64 25.90 47.80 31.80
N SER A 65 24.69 48.18 32.24
CA SER A 65 24.34 48.33 33.68
C SER A 65 22.81 48.53 33.89
N GLU A 66 22.36 48.67 35.15
CA GLU A 66 20.96 48.67 35.61
C GLU A 66 20.40 50.08 35.90
N GLY A 67 19.08 50.24 36.04
CA GLY A 67 18.46 51.45 36.61
C GLY A 67 16.93 51.57 36.45
N ASN A 68 16.19 51.65 37.57
CA ASN A 68 14.76 52.01 37.61
C ASN A 68 14.56 53.55 37.56
N PHE A 69 13.39 54.02 37.12
CA PHE A 69 12.50 54.94 37.89
C PHE A 69 11.10 55.09 37.23
N ASN A 70 10.16 55.75 37.91
CA ASN A 70 8.72 55.77 37.61
C ASN A 70 8.07 57.13 38.00
N LEU A 71 7.08 57.62 37.21
CA LEU A 71 6.09 58.70 37.43
C LEU A 71 5.09 58.65 36.22
N GLN A 72 3.75 58.78 36.28
CA GLN A 72 2.81 59.72 36.97
C GLN A 72 2.85 61.16 36.40
N ASP A 73 1.74 61.88 36.11
CA ASP A 73 0.29 61.56 36.13
C ASP A 73 -0.53 62.63 35.32
N ILE A 74 -1.87 62.73 35.53
CA ILE A 74 -2.83 63.84 35.14
C ILE A 74 -3.54 63.62 33.76
N HIS A 75 -4.87 63.37 33.63
CA HIS A 75 -6.14 64.08 34.01
C HIS A 75 -6.56 65.24 33.06
N THR A 76 -7.84 65.48 32.73
CA THR A 76 -9.16 64.91 33.15
C THR A 76 -9.88 64.22 31.94
N GLN A 77 -11.22 64.09 31.69
CA GLN A 77 -12.50 64.55 32.27
C GLN A 77 -13.67 63.55 31.96
N LYS A 78 -14.95 63.99 32.03
CA LYS A 78 -16.21 63.20 31.87
C LYS A 78 -17.40 64.15 31.53
N PRO A 79 -18.63 63.73 31.08
CA PRO A 79 -19.43 62.61 31.64
C PRO A 79 -20.40 61.77 30.75
N HIS A 80 -20.73 60.57 31.26
CA HIS A 80 -21.99 59.77 31.23
C HIS A 80 -22.94 59.70 30.00
N LEU A 81 -23.19 58.46 29.52
CA LEU A 81 -24.41 57.68 29.90
C LEU A 81 -24.25 56.16 29.59
N LEU A 82 -25.26 55.34 29.92
CA LEU A 82 -25.24 53.85 29.91
C LEU A 82 -25.77 53.26 28.57
N GLY A 83 -25.45 52.01 28.17
CA GLY A 83 -24.57 51.01 28.78
C GLY A 83 -24.62 49.63 28.07
N SER A 84 -24.10 48.60 28.75
CA SER A 84 -24.19 47.15 28.45
C SER A 84 -23.77 46.64 27.05
N SER A 85 -22.48 46.34 26.88
CA SER A 85 -22.01 45.02 26.39
C SER A 85 -20.47 44.94 26.36
N GLU A 86 -19.89 44.01 27.12
CA GLU A 86 -18.53 43.51 26.88
C GLU A 86 -18.30 42.20 27.67
N LEU A 87 -17.79 41.18 26.99
CA LEU A 87 -17.20 39.97 27.58
C LEU A 87 -15.96 39.61 26.76
N SER A 88 -14.89 39.20 27.43
CA SER A 88 -13.53 39.46 26.95
C SER A 88 -12.83 38.30 26.23
N ALA A 89 -11.93 38.70 25.32
CA ALA A 89 -10.64 38.07 25.02
C ALA A 89 -10.57 36.54 24.79
N GLY A 90 -10.67 36.16 23.50
CA GLY A 90 -9.48 35.66 22.78
C GLY A 90 -8.95 34.26 23.11
N SER A 91 -9.18 33.32 22.17
CA SER A 91 -8.43 32.07 22.04
C SER A 91 -7.60 32.05 20.74
N PRO A 92 -6.42 31.42 20.70
CA PRO A 92 -5.51 31.51 19.55
C PRO A 92 -5.74 30.44 18.45
N GLY A 93 -6.25 30.88 17.30
CA GLY A 93 -5.89 30.35 15.97
C GLY A 93 -6.45 28.98 15.51
N SER A 94 -7.68 28.98 14.96
CA SER A 94 -8.23 27.86 14.18
C SER A 94 -7.83 27.93 12.68
N SER A 95 -7.57 26.78 12.04
CA SER A 95 -7.23 26.68 10.61
C SER A 95 -8.08 25.63 9.90
N TRP A 96 -8.13 25.70 8.57
CA TRP A 96 -9.21 25.11 7.78
C TRP A 96 -8.68 24.59 6.44
N PHE A 97 -8.72 23.28 6.19
CA PHE A 97 -8.32 22.70 4.90
C PHE A 97 -9.50 22.09 4.14
N LEU A 98 -9.80 22.64 2.96
CA LEU A 98 -10.96 22.28 2.16
C LEU A 98 -10.58 22.19 0.68
N LEU A 99 -10.90 21.07 0.04
CA LEU A 99 -10.45 20.76 -1.32
C LEU A 99 -11.66 20.54 -2.23
N ALA A 100 -11.59 20.96 -3.47
CA ALA A 100 -12.67 20.71 -4.42
C ALA A 100 -12.16 20.41 -5.83
N ALA A 101 -12.93 19.63 -6.60
CA ALA A 101 -12.59 19.23 -7.97
C ALA A 101 -13.71 19.56 -8.96
N GLY A 102 -13.35 19.99 -10.17
CA GLY A 102 -14.31 20.38 -11.21
C GLY A 102 -13.87 20.00 -12.63
N GLY A 103 -14.84 19.65 -13.47
CA GLY A 103 -14.65 19.32 -14.89
C GLY A 103 -15.30 20.33 -15.84
N LEU A 104 -14.49 21.08 -16.59
CA LEU A 104 -14.99 21.90 -17.71
C LEU A 104 -15.59 21.01 -18.81
N ARG A 105 -16.86 21.24 -19.16
CA ARG A 105 -17.56 20.53 -20.24
C ARG A 105 -17.04 20.95 -21.61
N GLY A 106 -16.61 19.99 -22.43
CA GLY A 106 -16.27 20.21 -23.83
C GLY A 106 -16.36 18.91 -24.65
N ALA A 107 -17.06 18.98 -25.79
CA ALA A 107 -17.17 17.95 -26.84
C ALA A 107 -17.53 16.51 -26.40
N ALA A 108 -18.79 16.11 -26.59
CA ALA A 108 -19.26 14.73 -26.40
C ALA A 108 -18.78 13.78 -27.52
N GLY A 109 -17.54 13.28 -27.39
CA GLY A 109 -17.00 12.22 -28.24
C GLY A 109 -17.56 10.84 -27.88
N ARG A 110 -18.20 10.15 -28.82
CA ARG A 110 -18.71 8.78 -28.62
C ARG A 110 -17.57 7.79 -28.41
N TYR A 111 -17.37 7.36 -27.16
CA TYR A 111 -16.54 6.19 -26.86
C TYR A 111 -17.16 4.95 -27.52
N ARG A 112 -16.33 4.21 -28.27
CA ARG A 112 -16.56 2.82 -28.66
C ARG A 112 -15.57 1.96 -27.89
N ASP A 113 -16.00 0.79 -27.44
CA ASP A 113 -15.09 -0.22 -26.93
C ASP A 113 -14.00 -0.55 -27.97
N ARG A 114 -12.75 -0.63 -27.50
CA ARG A 114 -11.63 -1.15 -28.28
C ARG A 114 -11.23 -2.49 -27.69
N GLU A 115 -11.30 -3.55 -28.50
CA GLU A 115 -10.66 -4.82 -28.16
C GLU A 115 -9.14 -4.61 -27.96
N TYR A 116 -8.60 -5.06 -26.83
CA TYR A 116 -7.15 -5.22 -26.68
C TYR A 116 -6.71 -6.45 -27.48
N ARG A 117 -5.64 -6.35 -28.27
CA ARG A 117 -5.22 -7.40 -29.23
C ARG A 117 -3.70 -7.64 -29.20
N TYR A 118 -3.26 -8.70 -28.53
CA TYR A 118 -1.86 -9.14 -28.65
C TYR A 118 -1.71 -10.01 -29.90
N THR A 119 -0.69 -9.72 -30.69
CA THR A 119 -0.62 -10.24 -32.07
C THR A 119 0.82 -10.60 -32.44
N LEU A 120 1.05 -11.72 -33.13
CA LEU A 120 2.37 -12.11 -33.63
C LEU A 120 2.39 -12.13 -35.17
N ALA A 121 3.44 -11.58 -35.79
CA ALA A 121 3.63 -11.62 -37.24
C ALA A 121 4.83 -12.52 -37.63
N ALA A 122 4.67 -13.36 -38.67
CA ALA A 122 5.69 -14.28 -39.19
C ALA A 122 5.55 -14.51 -40.71
N THR A 123 6.62 -14.93 -41.41
CA THR A 123 6.70 -14.87 -42.88
C THR A 123 6.50 -16.19 -43.63
N THR A 124 6.21 -16.15 -44.94
CA THR A 124 6.10 -17.34 -45.83
C THR A 124 6.65 -17.09 -47.25
N THR A 125 7.13 -18.14 -47.89
CA THR A 125 7.54 -18.19 -49.32
C THR A 125 6.51 -18.99 -50.14
N ALA A 126 6.53 -18.90 -51.48
CA ALA A 126 5.34 -19.12 -52.31
C ALA A 126 5.49 -20.13 -53.47
N SER A 127 4.35 -20.73 -53.84
CA SER A 127 4.02 -21.31 -55.15
C SER A 127 2.51 -21.10 -55.41
N SER A 128 2.04 -21.29 -56.65
CA SER A 128 0.76 -20.75 -57.16
C SER A 128 0.18 -21.61 -58.31
N PRO A 129 -0.96 -21.25 -58.96
CA PRO A 129 -2.28 -20.91 -58.41
C PRO A 129 -3.47 -21.57 -59.18
N THR A 130 -4.69 -21.49 -58.65
CA THR A 130 -5.91 -21.48 -59.49
C THR A 130 -7.07 -20.67 -58.86
N ARG A 131 -8.13 -20.40 -59.63
CA ARG A 131 -9.20 -19.43 -59.34
C ARG A 131 -10.50 -20.12 -58.89
N GLU A 132 -11.36 -19.39 -58.17
CA GLU A 132 -12.74 -19.13 -58.64
C GLU A 132 -13.41 -17.91 -57.95
N ARG A 133 -14.62 -17.53 -58.39
CA ARG A 133 -15.36 -16.31 -57.97
C ARG A 133 -16.86 -16.60 -57.78
N ILE A 134 -17.47 -16.13 -56.68
CA ILE A 134 -18.93 -15.96 -56.54
C ILE A 134 -19.22 -14.63 -55.80
N PHE A 135 -20.40 -14.02 -56.03
CA PHE A 135 -20.78 -12.65 -55.62
C PHE A 135 -22.06 -12.60 -54.76
N LEU A 136 -22.14 -11.65 -53.80
CA LEU A 136 -23.36 -11.08 -53.16
C LEU A 136 -24.21 -12.07 -52.29
N HIS A 137 -25.15 -11.66 -51.42
CA HIS A 137 -25.65 -10.32 -51.04
C HIS A 137 -25.72 -10.10 -49.50
N THR A 138 -26.69 -9.35 -48.96
CA THR A 138 -26.57 -8.60 -47.67
C THR A 138 -27.55 -8.98 -46.54
N LYS A 139 -27.23 -8.49 -45.32
CA LYS A 139 -28.07 -8.31 -44.12
C LYS A 139 -28.67 -9.55 -43.43
N GLN A 140 -28.20 -9.82 -42.21
CA GLN A 140 -28.95 -9.42 -40.99
C GLN A 140 -28.06 -9.45 -39.74
N VAL A 141 -28.43 -8.67 -38.71
CA VAL A 141 -27.72 -8.59 -37.42
C VAL A 141 -28.43 -9.47 -36.38
N ARG A 142 -27.73 -10.48 -35.85
CA ARG A 142 -27.96 -11.05 -34.53
C ARG A 142 -26.60 -11.36 -33.89
N GLN A 143 -26.40 -10.97 -32.64
CA GLN A 143 -25.22 -11.36 -31.87
C GLN A 143 -25.30 -12.87 -31.56
N ARG A 144 -24.58 -13.68 -32.33
CA ARG A 144 -24.13 -14.99 -31.87
C ARG A 144 -22.82 -14.78 -31.10
N LEU A 145 -22.67 -15.45 -29.96
CA LEU A 145 -21.36 -15.80 -29.44
C LEU A 145 -20.69 -16.72 -30.46
N VAL A 146 -19.77 -16.17 -31.25
CA VAL A 146 -18.99 -16.94 -32.23
C VAL A 146 -17.87 -17.64 -31.46
N PHE A 147 -17.97 -18.97 -31.34
CA PHE A 147 -16.87 -19.82 -30.89
C PHE A 147 -15.77 -19.89 -31.97
N GLY A 148 -15.01 -18.81 -32.12
CA GLY A 148 -13.83 -18.75 -32.99
C GLY A 148 -12.63 -19.49 -32.39
N LYS A 149 -11.57 -19.71 -33.20
CA LYS A 149 -10.29 -20.20 -32.66
C LYS A 149 -9.72 -19.14 -31.71
N MET A 150 -9.28 -19.56 -30.52
CA MET A 150 -8.73 -18.66 -29.48
C MET A 150 -7.37 -18.03 -29.85
N ALA A 151 -6.74 -18.52 -30.92
CA ALA A 151 -5.77 -17.81 -31.72
C ALA A 151 -6.17 -17.90 -33.21
N GLU A 152 -6.29 -16.78 -33.90
CA GLU A 152 -6.71 -16.69 -35.30
C GLU A 152 -5.52 -16.41 -36.22
N TYR A 153 -5.26 -17.29 -37.18
CA TYR A 153 -4.31 -17.04 -38.26
C TYR A 153 -4.95 -16.30 -39.43
N ASN A 154 -4.34 -15.20 -39.87
CA ASN A 154 -4.76 -14.41 -41.03
C ASN A 154 -3.53 -14.03 -41.87
N ARG A 155 -3.59 -14.17 -43.20
CA ARG A 155 -2.52 -13.70 -44.10
C ARG A 155 -2.75 -12.22 -44.43
N VAL A 156 -1.86 -11.33 -43.97
CA VAL A 156 -2.00 -9.86 -44.11
C VAL A 156 -1.15 -9.26 -45.23
N SER A 157 -0.16 -10.01 -45.72
CA SER A 157 0.46 -9.78 -47.03
C SER A 157 0.94 -11.11 -47.60
N GLU A 158 1.35 -11.15 -48.88
CA GLU A 158 1.91 -12.37 -49.48
C GLU A 158 3.01 -12.98 -48.62
N CYS A 159 3.89 -12.14 -48.07
CA CYS A 159 5.01 -12.57 -47.25
C CYS A 159 4.77 -12.53 -45.74
N VAL A 160 3.58 -12.15 -45.22
CA VAL A 160 3.32 -12.04 -43.76
C VAL A 160 1.96 -12.66 -43.36
N GLY A 161 2.04 -13.67 -42.48
CA GLY A 161 0.94 -14.20 -41.69
C GLY A 161 0.90 -13.59 -40.29
N LEU A 162 -0.30 -13.56 -39.71
CA LEU A 162 -0.62 -12.86 -38.47
C LEU A 162 -1.42 -13.77 -37.53
N ILE A 163 -0.91 -14.03 -36.33
CA ILE A 163 -1.57 -14.79 -35.26
C ILE A 163 -2.17 -13.79 -34.27
N THR A 164 -3.50 -13.68 -34.24
CA THR A 164 -4.23 -12.80 -33.31
C THR A 164 -4.74 -13.58 -32.12
N LEU A 165 -4.35 -13.21 -30.90
CA LEU A 165 -4.86 -13.87 -29.69
C LEU A 165 -6.25 -13.31 -29.35
N ARG A 166 -7.24 -14.18 -29.19
CA ARG A 166 -8.62 -13.84 -28.79
C ARG A 166 -9.07 -14.69 -27.61
N ASN A 167 -8.87 -14.19 -26.41
CA ASN A 167 -9.38 -14.78 -25.19
C ASN A 167 -9.82 -13.66 -24.21
N PRO A 168 -10.95 -12.97 -24.50
CA PRO A 168 -11.41 -11.84 -23.71
C PRO A 168 -11.65 -12.21 -22.22
N PRO A 169 -11.54 -11.26 -21.29
CA PRO A 169 -11.37 -9.81 -21.51
C PRO A 169 -9.93 -9.33 -21.76
N VAL A 170 -8.91 -10.15 -21.43
CA VAL A 170 -7.49 -9.70 -21.37
C VAL A 170 -6.51 -10.54 -22.18
N ASN A 171 -6.98 -11.49 -23.00
CA ASN A 171 -6.17 -12.42 -23.79
C ASN A 171 -5.18 -13.24 -22.95
N ALA A 172 -5.60 -13.66 -21.75
CA ALA A 172 -4.79 -14.51 -20.88
C ALA A 172 -4.36 -15.79 -21.62
N LEU A 173 -3.11 -16.23 -21.40
CA LEU A 173 -2.49 -17.35 -22.13
C LEU A 173 -3.04 -18.71 -21.68
N SER A 174 -4.32 -18.96 -22.00
CA SER A 174 -5.07 -20.19 -21.76
C SER A 174 -4.58 -21.34 -22.66
N ALA A 175 -4.76 -22.59 -22.23
CA ALA A 175 -4.65 -23.81 -23.04
C ALA A 175 -5.08 -23.63 -24.50
N ALA A 176 -6.31 -23.17 -24.74
CA ALA A 176 -6.85 -23.02 -26.08
C ALA A 176 -6.14 -21.94 -26.91
N VAL A 177 -5.59 -20.91 -26.25
CA VAL A 177 -4.74 -19.89 -26.89
C VAL A 177 -3.37 -20.48 -27.22
N ARG A 178 -2.74 -21.20 -26.28
CA ARG A 178 -1.40 -21.79 -26.46
C ARG A 178 -1.40 -22.95 -27.46
N GLN A 179 -2.44 -23.78 -27.44
CA GLN A 179 -2.70 -24.80 -28.47
C GLN A 179 -2.94 -24.14 -29.83
N GLY A 180 -3.77 -23.08 -29.89
CA GLY A 180 -3.98 -22.31 -31.12
C GLY A 180 -2.70 -21.67 -31.68
N ILE A 181 -1.81 -21.16 -30.82
CA ILE A 181 -0.47 -20.68 -31.21
C ILE A 181 0.36 -21.86 -31.76
N VAL A 182 0.48 -22.96 -31.01
CA VAL A 182 1.28 -24.12 -31.38
C VAL A 182 0.81 -24.73 -32.70
N ASP A 183 -0.50 -24.90 -32.91
CA ASP A 183 -1.05 -25.43 -34.17
C ASP A 183 -0.86 -24.47 -35.33
N THR A 184 -1.09 -23.17 -35.13
CA THR A 184 -0.81 -22.15 -36.17
C THR A 184 0.68 -22.17 -36.57
N CYS A 185 1.57 -22.29 -35.59
CA CYS A 185 3.01 -22.43 -35.81
C CYS A 185 3.32 -23.72 -36.57
N ARG A 186 2.78 -24.88 -36.17
CA ARG A 186 2.96 -26.19 -36.86
C ARG A 186 2.47 -26.15 -38.31
N GLU A 187 1.28 -25.62 -38.55
CA GLU A 187 0.65 -25.52 -39.88
C GLU A 187 1.51 -24.67 -40.86
N HIS A 188 2.30 -23.72 -40.35
CA HIS A 188 3.03 -22.73 -41.17
C HIS A 188 4.57 -22.71 -40.94
N SER A 189 5.12 -23.59 -40.09
CA SER A 189 6.55 -23.79 -39.79
C SER A 189 6.79 -25.14 -39.08
N ALA A 190 7.83 -25.87 -39.48
CA ALA A 190 8.06 -27.23 -39.00
C ALA A 190 8.74 -27.32 -37.61
N THR A 191 7.96 -27.39 -36.53
CA THR A 191 8.40 -27.84 -35.19
C THR A 191 7.24 -28.41 -34.36
N GLN A 192 7.52 -29.40 -33.50
CA GLN A 192 6.55 -30.00 -32.56
C GLN A 192 6.88 -29.65 -31.10
N THR A 193 5.86 -29.28 -30.31
CA THR A 193 5.89 -29.21 -28.83
C THR A 193 4.53 -29.63 -28.25
N ALA A 194 4.48 -30.08 -26.99
CA ALA A 194 3.34 -30.77 -26.35
C ALA A 194 2.52 -29.89 -25.36
N ASP A 195 1.85 -30.50 -24.36
CA ASP A 195 0.62 -30.05 -23.66
C ASP A 195 0.80 -29.68 -22.15
N ILE A 196 0.08 -28.70 -21.52
CA ILE A 196 -0.05 -28.40 -20.03
C ILE A 196 -0.69 -27.01 -19.63
N LYS A 197 -1.85 -26.94 -18.92
CA LYS A 197 -2.52 -25.73 -18.29
C LYS A 197 -3.22 -26.01 -16.95
N GLU A 198 -2.89 -25.22 -15.94
CA GLU A 198 -3.71 -24.90 -14.75
C GLU A 198 -3.28 -23.53 -14.19
N PHE A 199 -3.93 -23.05 -13.12
CA PHE A 199 -3.37 -23.24 -11.76
C PHE A 199 -4.49 -23.77 -10.82
N GLY A 200 -4.27 -24.88 -10.10
CA GLY A 200 -5.17 -25.38 -9.03
C GLY A 200 -6.09 -26.58 -9.35
N SER A 201 -5.73 -27.47 -10.29
CA SER A 201 -6.45 -28.73 -10.60
C SER A 201 -5.55 -29.84 -11.21
N ASN A 202 -5.53 -30.07 -12.53
CA ASN A 202 -4.58 -30.96 -13.24
C ASN A 202 -4.28 -30.48 -14.69
N MET A 203 -3.00 -30.43 -15.10
CA MET A 203 -2.54 -29.60 -16.24
C MET A 203 -2.83 -30.10 -17.67
N THR A 204 -3.55 -29.29 -18.47
CA THR A 204 -4.01 -29.62 -19.86
C THR A 204 -3.92 -28.45 -20.89
N GLY A 205 -3.09 -28.53 -21.95
CA GLY A 205 -3.01 -27.54 -23.06
C GLY A 205 -1.76 -26.62 -23.05
N PRO A 206 -0.87 -26.62 -24.08
CA PRO A 206 0.60 -26.47 -24.05
C PRO A 206 1.33 -25.75 -22.90
N PRO A 207 2.48 -26.27 -22.40
CA PRO A 207 3.28 -25.61 -21.39
C PRO A 207 3.97 -24.40 -22.00
N LEU A 208 4.03 -23.32 -21.25
CA LEU A 208 4.44 -22.02 -21.78
C LEU A 208 5.94 -21.99 -22.16
N ILE A 209 6.81 -22.70 -21.43
CA ILE A 209 8.27 -22.71 -21.69
C ILE A 209 8.62 -23.34 -23.06
N PRO A 210 8.21 -24.58 -23.41
CA PRO A 210 8.52 -25.13 -24.74
C PRO A 210 7.87 -24.35 -25.89
N MET A 211 6.70 -23.75 -25.69
CA MET A 211 6.08 -22.87 -26.70
C MET A 211 6.94 -21.63 -26.96
N ILE A 212 7.46 -21.00 -25.90
CA ILE A 212 8.38 -19.85 -25.99
C ILE A 212 9.70 -20.25 -26.65
N HIS A 213 10.27 -21.41 -26.32
CA HIS A 213 11.46 -21.92 -27.00
C HIS A 213 11.23 -22.23 -28.49
N ALA A 214 10.07 -22.77 -28.86
CA ALA A 214 9.74 -22.99 -30.27
C ALA A 214 9.72 -21.67 -31.06
N ILE A 215 9.14 -20.61 -30.50
CA ILE A 215 9.10 -19.27 -31.11
C ILE A 215 10.51 -18.67 -31.23
N GLU A 216 11.33 -18.76 -30.18
CA GLU A 216 12.72 -18.24 -30.16
C GLU A 216 13.65 -19.06 -31.08
N SER A 217 13.38 -20.35 -31.29
CA SER A 217 14.12 -21.19 -32.23
C SER A 217 13.73 -20.99 -33.70
N ALA A 218 12.59 -20.34 -33.99
CA ALA A 218 12.01 -20.32 -35.33
C ALA A 218 12.94 -19.64 -36.36
N ASN A 219 13.10 -20.26 -37.53
CA ASN A 219 13.94 -19.76 -38.63
C ASN A 219 13.28 -18.62 -39.44
N LYS A 220 12.31 -17.91 -38.85
CA LYS A 220 11.57 -16.80 -39.44
C LYS A 220 11.50 -15.68 -38.41
N PRO A 221 11.64 -14.40 -38.80
CA PRO A 221 11.45 -13.30 -37.86
C PRO A 221 10.04 -13.37 -37.27
N VAL A 222 9.94 -13.32 -35.95
CA VAL A 222 8.67 -13.26 -35.21
C VAL A 222 8.61 -11.93 -34.48
N VAL A 223 7.61 -11.12 -34.81
CA VAL A 223 7.42 -9.78 -34.23
C VAL A 223 6.17 -9.77 -33.35
N ALA A 224 6.33 -9.45 -32.06
CA ALA A 224 5.22 -9.24 -31.14
C ALA A 224 4.69 -7.80 -31.25
N ALA A 225 3.41 -7.65 -31.59
CA ALA A 225 2.66 -6.41 -31.51
C ALA A 225 1.88 -6.34 -30.18
N ILE A 226 2.24 -5.37 -29.34
CA ILE A 226 1.72 -5.21 -27.98
C ILE A 226 0.75 -4.03 -27.93
N GLU A 227 -0.48 -4.29 -28.38
CA GLU A 227 -1.63 -3.38 -28.23
C GLU A 227 -2.13 -3.42 -26.78
N GLY A 228 -1.84 -2.38 -26.00
CA GLY A 228 -2.13 -2.37 -24.56
C GLY A 228 -0.94 -2.84 -23.70
N SER A 229 -1.15 -3.84 -22.86
CA SER A 229 -0.24 -4.18 -21.74
C SER A 229 0.19 -5.65 -21.69
N ALA A 230 1.41 -5.96 -22.13
CA ALA A 230 1.98 -7.31 -21.96
C ALA A 230 2.52 -7.47 -20.53
N LEU A 231 1.81 -8.23 -19.69
CA LEU A 231 2.14 -8.45 -18.27
C LEU A 231 2.40 -9.92 -17.98
N GLY A 232 3.38 -10.18 -17.11
CA GLY A 232 3.78 -11.50 -16.65
C GLY A 232 4.09 -12.45 -17.80
N GLY A 233 3.51 -13.65 -17.81
CA GLY A 233 3.59 -14.59 -18.93
C GLY A 233 3.30 -14.01 -20.34
N GLY A 234 2.54 -12.92 -20.45
CA GLY A 234 2.36 -12.18 -21.71
C GLY A 234 3.61 -11.42 -22.16
N LEU A 235 4.39 -10.87 -21.23
CA LEU A 235 5.73 -10.35 -21.50
C LEU A 235 6.75 -11.48 -21.68
N GLU A 236 6.65 -12.58 -20.93
CA GLU A 236 7.54 -13.74 -21.14
C GLU A 236 7.41 -14.30 -22.57
N LEU A 237 6.19 -14.37 -23.10
CA LEU A 237 5.93 -14.70 -24.51
C LEU A 237 6.54 -13.68 -25.48
N ALA A 238 6.39 -12.38 -25.21
CA ALA A 238 6.98 -11.33 -26.02
C ALA A 238 8.54 -11.35 -25.99
N LEU A 239 9.14 -11.74 -24.87
CA LEU A 239 10.59 -11.94 -24.73
C LEU A 239 11.09 -13.17 -25.51
N GLY A 240 10.25 -14.17 -25.76
CA GLY A 240 10.55 -15.27 -26.69
C GLY A 240 10.53 -14.89 -28.17
N CYS A 241 9.94 -13.75 -28.52
CA CYS A 241 9.87 -13.28 -29.90
C CYS A 241 11.18 -12.64 -30.34
N HIS A 242 11.49 -12.70 -31.63
CA HIS A 242 12.70 -12.07 -32.18
C HIS A 242 12.67 -10.53 -32.04
N TYR A 243 11.49 -9.91 -32.14
CA TYR A 243 11.30 -8.45 -32.01
C TYR A 243 9.99 -8.08 -31.30
N ARG A 244 9.94 -6.89 -30.71
CA ARG A 244 8.80 -6.37 -29.92
C ARG A 244 8.46 -4.92 -30.27
N ILE A 245 7.19 -4.66 -30.57
CA ILE A 245 6.63 -3.33 -30.87
C ILE A 245 5.51 -3.06 -29.88
N ALA A 246 5.49 -1.91 -29.18
CA ALA A 246 4.53 -1.64 -28.11
C ALA A 246 3.86 -0.26 -28.16
N HIS A 247 2.60 -0.21 -27.71
CA HIS A 247 1.83 1.02 -27.56
C HIS A 247 1.76 1.53 -26.11
N SER A 248 1.46 0.68 -25.11
CA SER A 248 1.21 1.17 -23.74
C SER A 248 2.24 0.77 -22.68
N LYS A 249 2.23 -0.48 -22.20
CA LYS A 249 3.00 -0.88 -20.99
C LYS A 249 3.48 -2.32 -21.04
N THR A 250 4.51 -2.64 -20.27
CA THR A 250 4.92 -4.03 -20.00
C THR A 250 5.34 -4.20 -18.52
N GLY A 251 5.52 -5.44 -18.05
CA GLY A 251 6.02 -5.71 -16.70
C GLY A 251 5.92 -7.19 -16.31
N LEU A 252 6.58 -7.56 -15.21
CA LEU A 252 6.54 -8.91 -14.61
C LEU A 252 5.99 -8.82 -13.17
N PRO A 253 4.66 -8.71 -12.99
CA PRO A 253 4.03 -8.46 -11.70
C PRO A 253 3.87 -9.71 -10.81
N GLU A 254 4.41 -10.87 -11.19
CA GLU A 254 4.25 -12.16 -10.51
C GLU A 254 4.52 -12.10 -8.99
N VAL A 255 5.50 -11.29 -8.56
CA VAL A 255 5.83 -11.09 -7.14
C VAL A 255 4.66 -10.53 -6.32
N SER A 256 3.76 -9.77 -6.95
CA SER A 256 2.54 -9.24 -6.30
C SER A 256 1.50 -10.32 -5.99
N LEU A 257 1.67 -11.52 -6.58
CA LEU A 257 0.88 -12.72 -6.33
C LEU A 257 1.66 -13.78 -5.54
N GLY A 258 2.85 -13.44 -5.01
CA GLY A 258 3.72 -14.40 -4.32
C GLY A 258 4.44 -15.39 -5.24
N LEU A 259 4.46 -15.13 -6.55
CA LEU A 259 5.09 -15.98 -7.58
C LEU A 259 6.34 -15.31 -8.17
N LEU A 260 7.04 -16.03 -9.05
CA LEU A 260 8.15 -15.50 -9.85
C LEU A 260 7.90 -15.72 -11.35
N PRO A 261 8.52 -14.91 -12.25
CA PRO A 261 8.35 -15.06 -13.70
C PRO A 261 9.02 -16.35 -14.20
N ALA A 262 8.19 -17.39 -14.33
CA ALA A 262 8.63 -18.77 -14.44
C ALA A 262 8.70 -19.30 -15.88
N ALA A 263 8.07 -18.67 -16.88
CA ALA A 263 8.21 -19.05 -18.28
C ALA A 263 9.49 -18.52 -18.95
N GLY A 264 10.48 -18.12 -18.13
CA GLY A 264 11.80 -17.66 -18.56
C GLY A 264 11.96 -16.14 -18.58
N GLY A 265 11.01 -15.36 -18.06
CA GLY A 265 11.16 -13.92 -17.86
C GLY A 265 12.29 -13.59 -16.88
N SER A 266 12.40 -14.37 -15.80
CA SER A 266 13.54 -14.34 -14.87
C SER A 266 14.90 -14.68 -15.50
N GLN A 267 14.92 -15.26 -16.72
CA GLN A 267 16.13 -15.64 -17.44
C GLN A 267 16.45 -14.71 -18.61
N ARG A 268 15.43 -14.32 -19.39
CA ARG A 268 15.57 -13.43 -20.55
C ARG A 268 15.70 -11.97 -20.14
N LEU A 269 14.96 -11.50 -19.12
CA LEU A 269 14.99 -10.08 -18.75
C LEU A 269 16.38 -9.65 -18.24
N PRO A 270 17.06 -10.37 -17.31
CA PRO A 270 18.42 -9.98 -16.89
C PRO A 270 19.44 -9.99 -18.02
N ARG A 271 19.35 -10.95 -18.95
CA ARG A 271 20.19 -11.04 -20.14
C ARG A 271 19.99 -9.85 -21.10
N LEU A 272 18.75 -9.39 -21.24
CA LEU A 272 18.39 -8.28 -22.14
C LEU A 272 18.74 -6.90 -21.58
N ILE A 273 18.47 -6.65 -20.29
CA ILE A 273 18.51 -5.29 -19.69
C ILE A 273 19.51 -5.14 -18.53
N GLY A 274 20.28 -6.19 -18.24
CA GLY A 274 21.18 -6.25 -17.09
C GLY A 274 20.48 -6.64 -15.78
N VAL A 275 21.25 -7.27 -14.88
CA VAL A 275 20.76 -7.75 -13.57
C VAL A 275 20.13 -6.63 -12.72
N PRO A 276 20.72 -5.43 -12.53
CA PRO A 276 20.13 -4.42 -11.64
C PRO A 276 18.73 -3.95 -12.07
N ALA A 277 18.51 -3.74 -13.37
CA ALA A 277 17.22 -3.29 -13.90
C ALA A 277 16.17 -4.42 -13.90
N ALA A 278 16.59 -5.65 -14.21
CA ALA A 278 15.70 -6.81 -14.14
C ALA A 278 15.31 -7.16 -12.70
N LEU A 279 16.24 -7.09 -11.73
CA LEU A 279 15.94 -7.24 -10.30
C LEU A 279 14.92 -6.19 -9.86
N ASN A 280 15.14 -4.91 -10.17
CA ASN A 280 14.21 -3.84 -9.84
C ASN A 280 12.79 -4.10 -10.38
N LEU A 281 12.66 -4.61 -11.62
CA LEU A 281 11.36 -4.90 -12.23
C LEU A 281 10.70 -6.13 -11.63
N ILE A 282 11.45 -7.22 -11.44
CA ILE A 282 10.92 -8.50 -10.96
C ILE A 282 10.56 -8.44 -9.47
N THR A 283 11.38 -7.81 -8.61
CA THR A 283 11.12 -7.78 -7.16
C THR A 283 10.09 -6.73 -6.74
N THR A 284 9.85 -5.69 -7.55
CA THR A 284 8.79 -4.70 -7.29
C THR A 284 7.48 -5.00 -8.03
N GLY A 285 7.53 -5.84 -9.06
CA GLY A 285 6.39 -6.11 -9.95
C GLY A 285 5.90 -4.91 -10.75
N ARG A 286 6.68 -3.81 -10.79
CA ARG A 286 6.21 -2.54 -11.39
C ARG A 286 6.06 -2.65 -12.91
N HIS A 287 5.08 -1.93 -13.44
CA HIS A 287 4.89 -1.79 -14.88
C HIS A 287 5.75 -0.63 -15.41
N VAL A 288 6.39 -0.84 -16.57
CA VAL A 288 7.08 0.21 -17.35
C VAL A 288 6.14 0.81 -18.39
N THR A 289 6.40 2.04 -18.83
CA THR A 289 5.77 2.60 -20.04
C THR A 289 6.45 2.04 -21.29
N ALA A 290 5.81 2.11 -22.46
CA ALA A 290 6.44 1.72 -23.72
C ALA A 290 7.74 2.51 -24.01
N ALA A 291 7.77 3.81 -23.67
CA ALA A 291 8.97 4.65 -23.80
C ALA A 291 10.10 4.22 -22.86
N GLU A 292 9.80 3.89 -21.59
CA GLU A 292 10.78 3.34 -20.65
C GLU A 292 11.25 1.94 -21.10
N ALA A 293 10.34 1.11 -21.59
CA ALA A 293 10.64 -0.21 -22.14
C ALA A 293 11.60 -0.12 -23.34
N LEU A 294 11.49 0.92 -24.18
CA LEU A 294 12.42 1.18 -25.29
C LEU A 294 13.79 1.62 -24.78
N GLN A 295 13.84 2.54 -23.81
CA GLN A 295 15.09 3.00 -23.19
C GLN A 295 15.85 1.87 -22.47
N LEU A 296 15.13 0.90 -21.90
CA LEU A 296 15.69 -0.31 -21.29
C LEU A 296 16.03 -1.42 -22.30
N GLY A 297 15.65 -1.30 -23.58
CA GLY A 297 15.83 -2.36 -24.59
C GLY A 297 14.84 -3.54 -24.49
N ILE A 298 13.80 -3.42 -23.66
CA ILE A 298 12.71 -4.42 -23.56
C ILE A 298 11.91 -4.48 -24.86
N VAL A 299 11.69 -3.35 -25.54
CA VAL A 299 11.02 -3.29 -26.85
C VAL A 299 11.91 -2.60 -27.88
N ASP A 300 11.75 -2.96 -29.16
CA ASP A 300 12.55 -2.44 -30.27
C ASP A 300 11.97 -1.16 -30.89
N GLN A 301 10.66 -0.96 -30.76
CA GLN A 301 9.97 0.25 -31.23
C GLN A 301 8.72 0.55 -30.40
N VAL A 302 8.40 1.83 -30.26
CA VAL A 302 7.14 2.35 -29.68
C VAL A 302 6.30 2.97 -30.78
N THR A 303 4.97 2.88 -30.68
CA THR A 303 4.06 3.56 -31.62
C THR A 303 2.74 3.97 -30.96
N ASP A 304 2.27 5.17 -31.28
CA ASP A 304 0.93 5.70 -30.96
C ASP A 304 -0.10 5.38 -32.06
N HIS A 305 0.21 4.42 -32.93
CA HIS A 305 -0.62 3.96 -34.05
C HIS A 305 -0.95 2.47 -33.88
N ASN A 306 -1.71 1.91 -34.82
CA ASN A 306 -2.03 0.48 -34.85
C ASN A 306 -0.75 -0.37 -34.76
N THR A 307 -0.57 -1.08 -33.64
CA THR A 307 0.66 -1.85 -33.39
C THR A 307 0.86 -2.97 -34.40
N VAL A 308 -0.22 -3.50 -34.98
CA VAL A 308 -0.16 -4.52 -36.05
C VAL A 308 0.46 -3.94 -37.32
N ASP A 309 0.04 -2.74 -37.75
CA ASP A 309 0.58 -2.12 -38.98
C ASP A 309 2.06 -1.76 -38.82
N ALA A 310 2.45 -1.32 -37.62
CA ALA A 310 3.85 -1.09 -37.27
C ALA A 310 4.66 -2.40 -37.28
N ALA A 311 4.15 -3.46 -36.64
CA ALA A 311 4.80 -4.77 -36.58
C ALA A 311 4.91 -5.46 -37.95
N VAL A 312 3.91 -5.32 -38.84
CA VAL A 312 3.98 -5.84 -40.22
C VAL A 312 5.06 -5.09 -41.03
N LYS A 313 5.12 -3.75 -40.93
CA LYS A 313 6.20 -2.96 -41.56
C LYS A 313 7.59 -3.34 -41.01
N PHE A 314 7.69 -3.58 -39.71
CA PHE A 314 8.93 -4.02 -39.07
C PHE A 314 9.33 -5.43 -39.49
N ALA A 315 8.39 -6.39 -39.53
CA ALA A 315 8.63 -7.77 -39.97
C ALA A 315 9.16 -7.83 -41.42
N LEU A 316 8.68 -6.95 -42.29
CA LEU A 316 9.19 -6.80 -43.66
C LEU A 316 10.59 -6.19 -43.71
N SER A 317 10.92 -5.20 -42.86
CA SER A 317 12.24 -4.54 -42.86
C SER A 317 13.36 -5.40 -42.23
N VAL A 318 13.01 -6.44 -41.46
CA VAL A 318 13.94 -7.42 -40.89
C VAL A 318 13.96 -8.77 -41.62
N ALA A 319 13.18 -8.95 -42.68
CA ALA A 319 13.20 -10.17 -43.49
C ALA A 319 14.61 -10.44 -44.06
N GLY A 320 15.08 -11.68 -43.93
CA GLY A 320 16.42 -12.10 -44.40
C GLY A 320 17.60 -11.73 -43.50
N ARG A 321 17.40 -11.04 -42.37
CA ARG A 321 18.46 -10.80 -41.37
C ARG A 321 18.68 -12.05 -40.51
N SER A 322 19.90 -12.26 -40.00
CA SER A 322 20.16 -13.30 -38.99
C SER A 322 19.36 -13.03 -37.72
N LEU A 323 18.83 -14.12 -37.14
CA LEU A 323 18.01 -14.11 -35.94
C LEU A 323 18.81 -14.47 -34.68
N ASP A 324 20.06 -14.94 -34.82
CA ASP A 324 20.87 -15.42 -33.70
C ASP A 324 21.15 -14.34 -32.63
N PRO A 325 21.47 -13.06 -32.98
CA PRO A 325 21.59 -11.99 -31.99
C PRO A 325 20.28 -11.65 -31.27
N ARG A 326 19.14 -12.14 -31.77
CA ARG A 326 17.78 -11.84 -31.28
C ARG A 326 17.20 -12.94 -30.39
N ARG A 327 17.92 -14.06 -30.22
CA ARG A 327 17.58 -15.14 -29.28
C ARG A 327 18.11 -14.78 -27.89
N ILE A 328 17.25 -14.27 -27.02
CA ILE A 328 17.67 -13.71 -25.73
C ILE A 328 18.17 -14.82 -24.78
N SER A 329 17.65 -16.05 -24.91
CA SER A 329 18.16 -17.19 -24.14
C SER A 329 19.63 -17.56 -24.42
N THR A 330 20.16 -17.24 -25.61
CA THR A 330 21.57 -17.51 -25.98
C THR A 330 22.52 -16.34 -25.63
N HIS A 331 22.01 -15.24 -25.08
CA HIS A 331 22.85 -14.16 -24.56
C HIS A 331 23.61 -14.63 -23.31
N PRO A 332 24.87 -14.19 -23.09
CA PRO A 332 25.63 -14.56 -21.92
C PRO A 332 24.92 -14.11 -20.64
N CYS A 333 25.00 -14.93 -19.58
CA CYS A 333 24.46 -14.53 -18.28
C CYS A 333 25.30 -13.34 -17.75
N PRO A 334 24.71 -12.17 -17.43
CA PRO A 334 25.48 -11.02 -16.98
C PRO A 334 26.08 -11.30 -15.60
N GLN A 335 27.41 -11.36 -15.53
CA GLN A 335 28.11 -11.53 -14.26
C GLN A 335 28.05 -10.22 -13.45
N GLN A 336 27.82 -10.34 -12.15
CA GLN A 336 27.97 -9.28 -11.15
C GLN A 336 28.84 -9.85 -10.02
N PRO A 337 29.89 -9.14 -9.58
CA PRO A 337 30.83 -9.67 -8.59
C PRO A 337 30.28 -9.69 -7.16
N ASP A 338 29.26 -8.88 -6.88
CA ASP A 338 28.55 -8.82 -5.61
C ASP A 338 27.04 -8.69 -5.90
N LEU A 339 26.32 -9.81 -5.72
CA LEU A 339 24.87 -9.86 -5.88
C LEU A 339 24.14 -9.50 -4.58
N ASP A 340 24.70 -9.83 -3.42
CA ASP A 340 24.02 -9.71 -2.13
C ASP A 340 23.93 -8.24 -1.70
N ALA A 341 24.99 -7.46 -1.88
CA ALA A 341 24.93 -6.02 -1.66
C ALA A 341 23.98 -5.31 -2.65
N LEU A 342 23.91 -5.78 -3.91
CA LEU A 342 22.96 -5.27 -4.90
C LEU A 342 21.51 -5.59 -4.51
N PHE A 343 21.24 -6.81 -4.04
CA PHE A 343 19.93 -7.20 -3.53
C PHE A 343 19.51 -6.34 -2.34
N GLU A 344 20.37 -6.19 -1.33
CA GLU A 344 20.02 -5.40 -0.14
C GLU A 344 19.93 -3.89 -0.46
N GLU A 345 20.73 -3.35 -1.37
CA GLU A 345 20.59 -1.95 -1.81
C GLU A 345 19.24 -1.71 -2.54
N VAL A 346 18.83 -2.64 -3.41
CA VAL A 346 17.50 -2.59 -4.08
C VAL A 346 16.38 -2.72 -3.05
N MET A 347 16.48 -3.65 -2.10
CA MET A 347 15.47 -3.83 -1.05
C MET A 347 15.39 -2.64 -0.10
N GLN A 348 16.51 -1.98 0.24
CA GLN A 348 16.50 -0.73 0.99
C GLN A 348 15.85 0.42 0.21
N LYS A 349 16.13 0.55 -1.09
CA LYS A 349 15.47 1.56 -1.96
C LYS A 349 13.94 1.37 -1.98
N VAL A 350 13.46 0.13 -1.96
CA VAL A 350 12.03 -0.20 -1.81
C VAL A 350 11.49 0.20 -0.41
N ARG A 351 12.20 -0.16 0.67
CA ARG A 351 11.83 0.15 2.07
C ARG A 351 11.76 1.66 2.40
N GLN A 352 12.48 2.53 1.69
CA GLN A 352 12.72 3.93 2.13
C GLN A 352 11.58 4.96 1.92
N SER A 353 10.46 4.60 1.27
CA SER A 353 9.44 5.57 0.80
C SER A 353 8.31 5.92 1.80
N ALA A 354 8.65 6.52 2.95
CA ALA A 354 7.66 7.15 3.84
C ALA A 354 8.15 8.48 4.48
N ARG A 355 7.30 9.52 4.45
CA ARG A 355 7.30 10.75 5.27
C ARG A 355 5.86 11.27 5.39
N LEU A 356 5.47 11.77 6.57
CA LEU A 356 4.10 12.17 6.93
C LEU A 356 3.87 13.69 6.98
N GLY A 357 2.60 14.10 7.01
CA GLY A 357 2.12 15.48 7.17
C GLY A 357 1.74 16.19 5.85
N THR A 358 0.56 16.78 5.69
CA THR A 358 -0.71 16.73 6.45
C THR A 358 -1.85 16.38 5.48
N MET A 359 -2.99 15.88 5.97
CA MET A 359 -3.95 15.12 5.14
C MET A 359 -4.43 15.84 3.88
N GLY A 360 -4.95 17.07 4.00
CA GLY A 360 -5.37 17.87 2.85
C GLY A 360 -4.27 17.99 1.78
N ARG A 361 -3.03 18.34 2.17
CA ARG A 361 -1.88 18.44 1.25
C ARG A 361 -1.64 17.14 0.48
N GLY A 362 -1.82 15.97 1.11
CA GLY A 362 -1.72 14.66 0.46
C GLY A 362 -2.88 14.34 -0.48
N ILE A 363 -4.10 14.75 -0.15
CA ILE A 363 -5.30 14.56 -0.97
C ILE A 363 -5.23 15.46 -2.22
N THR A 364 -4.80 16.72 -2.09
CA THR A 364 -4.55 17.63 -3.24
C THR A 364 -3.58 17.00 -4.25
N VAL A 365 -2.46 16.44 -3.75
CA VAL A 365 -1.45 15.78 -4.57
C VAL A 365 -1.99 14.52 -5.24
N ALA A 366 -2.86 13.74 -4.57
CA ALA A 366 -3.51 12.57 -5.15
C ALA A 366 -4.49 12.96 -6.27
N LEU A 367 -5.35 13.96 -6.04
CA LEU A 367 -6.35 14.45 -7.01
C LEU A 367 -5.69 15.06 -8.26
N ALA A 368 -4.74 15.99 -8.10
CA ALA A 368 -4.08 16.69 -9.20
C ALA A 368 -3.30 15.72 -10.12
N GLN A 369 -2.76 14.64 -9.57
CA GLN A 369 -2.09 13.58 -10.35
C GLN A 369 -3.03 12.75 -11.23
N THR A 370 -4.35 12.91 -11.10
CA THR A 370 -5.36 12.32 -12.01
C THR A 370 -5.73 13.23 -13.19
N GLY A 371 -5.11 14.41 -13.31
CA GLY A 371 -5.40 15.43 -14.33
C GLY A 371 -6.66 16.27 -14.07
N LEU A 372 -7.36 16.05 -12.95
CA LEU A 372 -8.41 16.93 -12.46
C LEU A 372 -7.83 18.30 -12.06
N TYR A 373 -8.59 19.37 -12.29
CA TYR A 373 -8.35 20.64 -11.62
C TYR A 373 -8.82 20.54 -10.17
N VAL A 374 -8.02 21.09 -9.26
CA VAL A 374 -8.24 21.07 -7.82
C VAL A 374 -8.14 22.49 -7.28
N ILE A 375 -9.17 22.93 -6.57
CA ILE A 375 -9.16 24.16 -5.79
C ILE A 375 -8.81 23.77 -4.35
N ALA A 376 -7.69 24.29 -3.84
CA ALA A 376 -7.24 24.09 -2.48
C ALA A 376 -7.49 25.37 -1.67
N VAL A 377 -8.41 25.29 -0.70
CA VAL A 377 -8.78 26.38 0.19
C VAL A 377 -8.13 26.18 1.56
N GLU A 378 -7.40 27.18 2.04
CA GLU A 378 -7.05 27.35 3.46
C GLU A 378 -7.08 28.83 3.81
N THR A 379 -7.77 29.17 4.89
CA THR A 379 -8.05 30.57 5.29
C THR A 379 -6.81 31.24 5.88
N GLN A 380 -5.99 30.50 6.64
CA GLN A 380 -4.74 31.02 7.18
C GLN A 380 -3.67 31.15 6.08
N GLU A 381 -3.37 32.38 5.67
CA GLU A 381 -2.39 32.71 4.63
C GLU A 381 -1.05 31.97 4.81
N LYS A 382 -0.50 31.95 6.04
CA LYS A 382 0.72 31.22 6.37
C LYS A 382 0.63 29.73 6.03
N GLN A 383 -0.47 29.07 6.41
CA GLN A 383 -0.65 27.63 6.18
C GLN A 383 -0.94 27.31 4.70
N LEU A 384 -1.64 28.21 3.99
CA LEU A 384 -1.82 28.14 2.55
C LEU A 384 -0.49 28.24 1.81
N MET A 385 0.40 29.16 2.21
CA MET A 385 1.74 29.33 1.62
C MET A 385 2.66 28.15 1.90
N GLU A 386 2.71 27.66 3.14
CA GLU A 386 3.42 26.41 3.48
C GLU A 386 2.87 25.21 2.68
N ALA A 387 1.55 25.11 2.54
CA ALA A 387 0.91 24.04 1.78
C ALA A 387 1.24 24.12 0.30
N LYS A 388 1.19 25.31 -0.30
CA LYS A 388 1.59 25.56 -1.69
C LYS A 388 3.03 25.11 -1.94
N GLN A 389 3.98 25.49 -1.08
CA GLN A 389 5.37 25.04 -1.18
C GLN A 389 5.50 23.50 -1.03
N ALA A 390 4.78 22.90 -0.07
CA ALA A 390 4.81 21.46 0.16
C ALA A 390 4.20 20.66 -1.01
N ILE A 391 3.05 21.09 -1.53
CA ILE A 391 2.31 20.45 -2.63
C ILE A 391 3.09 20.55 -3.93
N SER A 392 3.61 21.73 -4.30
CA SER A 392 4.47 21.88 -5.49
C SER A 392 5.68 20.94 -5.43
N GLY A 393 6.41 20.95 -4.31
CA GLY A 393 7.54 20.04 -4.13
C GLY A 393 7.15 18.55 -4.14
N MET A 394 5.96 18.17 -3.65
CA MET A 394 5.45 16.80 -3.75
C MET A 394 5.10 16.43 -5.20
N LEU A 395 4.48 17.33 -5.96
CA LEU A 395 4.16 17.16 -7.38
C LEU A 395 5.43 17.04 -8.22
N GLU A 396 6.41 17.92 -8.04
CA GLU A 396 7.73 17.88 -8.69
C GLU A 396 8.47 16.57 -8.42
N ARG A 397 8.58 16.15 -7.15
CA ARG A 397 9.23 14.89 -6.79
C ARG A 397 8.50 13.67 -7.37
N GLY A 398 7.16 13.69 -7.38
CA GLY A 398 6.34 12.64 -7.98
C GLY A 398 6.42 12.60 -9.51
N ALA A 399 6.56 13.76 -10.16
CA ALA A 399 6.70 13.90 -11.60
C ALA A 399 8.08 13.44 -12.08
N LYS A 400 9.16 13.89 -11.40
CA LYS A 400 10.54 13.42 -11.64
C LYS A 400 10.68 11.90 -11.46
N ARG A 401 10.00 11.30 -10.47
CA ARG A 401 9.93 9.84 -10.27
C ARG A 401 9.18 9.08 -11.38
N ARG A 402 8.41 9.75 -12.22
CA ARG A 402 7.59 9.16 -13.30
C ARG A 402 8.04 9.53 -14.72
N GLY A 403 9.04 10.40 -14.87
CA GLY A 403 9.47 10.91 -16.17
C GLY A 403 8.44 11.80 -16.88
N VAL A 404 7.58 12.50 -16.12
CA VAL A 404 6.52 13.38 -16.65
C VAL A 404 6.66 14.81 -16.14
N ALA A 405 5.96 15.76 -16.77
CA ALA A 405 5.83 17.13 -16.27
C ALA A 405 5.03 17.18 -14.93
N PRO A 406 5.33 18.12 -14.02
CA PRO A 406 4.59 18.28 -12.78
C PRO A 406 3.26 19.01 -13.02
N ALA A 407 2.17 18.46 -12.48
CA ALA A 407 0.80 18.98 -12.61
C ALA A 407 0.54 20.22 -11.71
N LEU A 408 1.43 21.22 -11.77
CA LEU A 408 1.32 22.47 -11.01
C LEU A 408 0.17 23.35 -11.52
N ASP A 409 -0.09 23.29 -12.82
CA ASP A 409 -1.22 23.92 -13.53
C ASP A 409 -2.60 23.42 -13.07
N ARG A 410 -2.64 22.29 -12.34
CA ARG A 410 -3.88 21.67 -11.86
C ARG A 410 -4.33 22.14 -10.48
N VAL A 411 -3.51 22.92 -9.74
CA VAL A 411 -3.84 23.34 -8.37
C VAL A 411 -4.01 24.85 -8.28
N ILE A 412 -5.26 25.29 -8.08
CA ILE A 412 -5.61 26.67 -7.76
C ILE A 412 -5.67 26.80 -6.24
N TYR A 413 -5.17 27.92 -5.70
CA TYR A 413 -5.11 28.18 -4.26
C TYR A 413 -6.02 29.36 -3.89
N SER A 414 -6.78 29.24 -2.81
CA SER A 414 -7.71 30.27 -2.33
C SER A 414 -7.70 30.37 -0.80
N GLN A 415 -8.02 31.54 -0.25
CA GLN A 415 -8.40 31.72 1.16
C GLN A 415 -9.92 31.83 1.35
N ASN A 416 -10.66 31.91 0.24
CA ASN A 416 -12.08 32.22 0.19
C ASN A 416 -12.87 30.95 -0.20
N ILE A 417 -13.83 30.54 0.65
CA ILE A 417 -14.65 29.34 0.42
C ILE A 417 -15.59 29.50 -0.78
N GLN A 418 -16.03 30.72 -1.11
CA GLN A 418 -16.81 31.01 -2.32
C GLN A 418 -16.13 30.57 -3.63
N ALA A 419 -14.81 30.33 -3.61
CA ALA A 419 -14.09 29.74 -4.75
C ALA A 419 -14.53 28.31 -5.11
N VAL A 420 -15.28 27.60 -4.25
CA VAL A 420 -15.77 26.24 -4.53
C VAL A 420 -17.21 26.18 -5.03
N ALA A 421 -17.83 27.30 -5.40
CA ALA A 421 -19.23 27.34 -5.81
C ALA A 421 -19.58 26.42 -7.02
N ASP A 422 -18.75 26.45 -8.07
CA ASP A 422 -19.01 25.75 -9.35
C ASP A 422 -18.47 24.31 -9.42
N VAL A 423 -17.95 23.75 -8.33
CA VAL A 423 -17.24 22.46 -8.31
C VAL A 423 -18.20 21.27 -8.40
N ASP A 424 -17.69 20.08 -8.75
CA ASP A 424 -18.51 18.87 -8.84
C ASP A 424 -18.46 18.03 -7.53
N LEU A 425 -17.36 18.15 -6.78
CA LEU A 425 -17.13 17.42 -5.54
C LEU A 425 -16.21 18.20 -4.60
N VAL A 426 -16.50 18.16 -3.29
CA VAL A 426 -15.68 18.74 -2.20
C VAL A 426 -15.18 17.63 -1.27
N ILE A 427 -13.93 17.70 -0.83
CA ILE A 427 -13.36 16.89 0.25
C ILE A 427 -12.91 17.83 1.38
N GLU A 428 -13.64 17.77 2.49
CA GLU A 428 -13.35 18.43 3.75
C GLU A 428 -12.24 17.67 4.49
N ALA A 429 -11.17 18.38 4.90
CA ALA A 429 -10.02 17.82 5.62
C ALA A 429 -9.49 18.78 6.71
N ILE A 430 -10.41 19.44 7.42
CA ILE A 430 -10.17 20.30 8.58
C ILE A 430 -9.94 19.45 9.86
N PHE A 431 -9.70 20.10 10.99
CA PHE A 431 -9.57 19.42 12.29
C PHE A 431 -10.77 18.54 12.65
N GLU A 432 -10.51 17.54 13.48
CA GLU A 432 -11.51 16.56 13.96
C GLU A 432 -12.33 17.15 15.11
N ASP A 433 -13.19 18.12 14.78
CA ASP A 433 -14.16 18.74 15.69
C ASP A 433 -15.54 18.79 14.99
N ILE A 434 -16.58 18.35 15.70
CA ILE A 434 -17.92 18.19 15.11
C ILE A 434 -18.60 19.53 14.83
N ALA A 435 -18.49 20.52 15.72
CA ALA A 435 -19.11 21.83 15.53
C ALA A 435 -18.42 22.60 14.40
N LEU A 436 -17.09 22.48 14.32
CA LEU A 436 -16.25 23.02 13.25
C LEU A 436 -16.65 22.45 11.88
N LYS A 437 -16.84 21.12 11.79
CA LYS A 437 -17.25 20.45 10.55
C LYS A 437 -18.70 20.73 10.18
N THR A 438 -19.64 20.69 11.13
CA THR A 438 -21.05 21.06 10.91
C THR A 438 -21.16 22.47 10.31
N ASN A 439 -20.43 23.45 10.85
CA ASN A 439 -20.45 24.81 10.32
C ASN A 439 -19.92 24.88 8.87
N VAL A 440 -18.86 24.13 8.55
CA VAL A 440 -18.34 24.01 7.17
C VAL A 440 -19.31 23.29 6.24
N PHE A 441 -19.99 22.23 6.68
CA PHE A 441 -20.98 21.52 5.85
C PHE A 441 -22.23 22.39 5.57
N GLN A 442 -22.66 23.20 6.54
CA GLN A 442 -23.69 24.23 6.35
C GLN A 442 -23.24 25.31 5.35
N GLN A 443 -22.02 25.86 5.51
CA GLN A 443 -21.46 26.84 4.55
C GLN A 443 -21.33 26.27 3.14
N LEU A 444 -20.80 25.05 3.00
CA LEU A 444 -20.67 24.35 1.72
C LEU A 444 -22.01 24.14 1.04
N SER A 445 -23.04 23.76 1.81
CA SER A 445 -24.40 23.58 1.32
C SER A 445 -25.06 24.86 0.79
N ALA A 446 -24.62 26.02 1.27
CA ALA A 446 -25.09 27.33 0.81
C ALA A 446 -24.25 27.92 -0.34
N VAL A 447 -22.98 27.51 -0.47
CA VAL A 447 -22.03 28.02 -1.47
C VAL A 447 -22.00 27.17 -2.75
N CYS A 448 -22.06 25.85 -2.63
CA CYS A 448 -21.89 24.94 -3.77
C CYS A 448 -23.17 24.82 -4.59
N LYS A 449 -23.02 24.66 -5.92
CA LYS A 449 -24.15 24.42 -6.82
C LYS A 449 -24.95 23.15 -6.43
N PRO A 450 -26.27 23.10 -6.72
CA PRO A 450 -27.06 21.87 -6.53
C PRO A 450 -26.44 20.66 -7.24
N GLY A 451 -26.44 19.50 -6.58
CA GLY A 451 -25.82 18.27 -7.09
C GLY A 451 -24.32 18.11 -6.79
N THR A 452 -23.70 19.02 -6.05
CA THR A 452 -22.31 18.87 -5.57
C THR A 452 -22.22 17.76 -4.52
N LEU A 453 -21.28 16.82 -4.69
CA LEU A 453 -21.01 15.76 -3.71
C LEU A 453 -20.10 16.28 -2.59
N LEU A 454 -20.55 16.24 -1.34
CA LEU A 454 -19.80 16.69 -0.17
C LEU A 454 -19.20 15.49 0.59
N CYS A 455 -17.87 15.44 0.67
CA CYS A 455 -17.14 14.35 1.31
C CYS A 455 -16.37 14.84 2.53
N THR A 456 -16.33 14.06 3.62
CA THR A 456 -15.48 14.32 4.80
C THR A 456 -14.34 13.30 4.93
N ASN A 457 -13.14 13.77 5.29
CA ASN A 457 -12.00 12.93 5.70
C ASN A 457 -11.98 12.71 7.24
N THR A 458 -13.13 12.74 7.93
CA THR A 458 -13.17 12.34 9.34
C THR A 458 -12.72 10.88 9.54
N SER A 459 -12.10 10.60 10.68
CA SER A 459 -11.59 9.28 11.09
C SER A 459 -12.38 8.66 12.24
N ALA A 460 -13.22 9.44 12.93
CA ALA A 460 -13.95 9.00 14.12
C ALA A 460 -15.33 9.65 14.34
N LEU A 461 -15.70 10.72 13.62
CA LEU A 461 -16.98 11.41 13.78
C LEU A 461 -18.09 10.76 12.94
N ASP A 462 -19.34 11.01 13.33
CA ASP A 462 -20.53 10.48 12.68
C ASP A 462 -20.81 11.23 11.35
N VAL A 463 -20.76 10.49 10.24
CA VAL A 463 -21.02 11.02 8.89
C VAL A 463 -22.50 11.37 8.68
N ASP A 464 -23.42 10.62 9.30
CA ASP A 464 -24.85 10.93 9.27
C ASP A 464 -25.17 12.18 10.10
N GLN A 465 -24.47 12.42 11.21
CA GLN A 465 -24.63 13.68 11.94
C GLN A 465 -24.31 14.87 11.01
N LEU A 466 -23.16 14.83 10.32
CA LEU A 466 -22.78 15.85 9.33
C LEU A 466 -23.76 15.96 8.16
N ALA A 467 -24.30 14.83 7.67
CA ALA A 467 -25.29 14.83 6.60
C ALA A 467 -26.60 15.54 6.99
N SER A 468 -27.04 15.41 8.25
CA SER A 468 -28.26 16.04 8.78
C SER A 468 -28.25 17.58 8.69
N GLU A 469 -27.06 18.16 8.72
CA GLU A 469 -26.81 19.59 8.71
C GLU A 469 -26.74 20.16 7.27
N THR A 470 -27.17 19.37 6.28
CA THR A 470 -27.22 19.72 4.86
C THR A 470 -28.63 19.51 4.28
N PRO A 471 -29.06 20.29 3.27
CA PRO A 471 -30.36 20.11 2.63
C PRO A 471 -30.40 18.94 1.63
N ASN A 472 -29.25 18.35 1.29
CA ASN A 472 -29.12 17.21 0.36
C ASN A 472 -28.28 16.08 1.02
N PRO A 473 -28.75 15.47 2.13
CA PRO A 473 -27.99 14.47 2.89
C PRO A 473 -27.60 13.24 2.06
N GLU A 474 -28.32 12.95 0.98
CA GLU A 474 -28.03 11.87 0.04
C GLU A 474 -26.83 12.13 -0.88
N LEU A 475 -26.29 13.35 -0.86
CA LEU A 475 -25.04 13.77 -1.49
C LEU A 475 -23.90 13.95 -0.48
N VAL A 476 -24.02 13.36 0.73
CA VAL A 476 -22.97 13.34 1.75
C VAL A 476 -22.42 11.91 1.94
N VAL A 477 -21.09 11.79 1.97
CA VAL A 477 -20.35 10.53 2.22
C VAL A 477 -19.05 10.79 2.99
N GLY A 478 -18.49 9.77 3.62
CA GLY A 478 -17.09 9.79 4.07
C GLY A 478 -16.14 9.38 2.95
N MET A 479 -14.99 10.04 2.88
CA MET A 479 -13.83 9.63 2.10
C MET A 479 -12.62 9.67 3.03
N HIS A 480 -12.47 8.62 3.85
CA HIS A 480 -11.44 8.52 4.86
C HIS A 480 -10.12 8.01 4.24
N PHE A 481 -9.18 8.92 4.00
CA PHE A 481 -7.86 8.61 3.46
C PHE A 481 -6.87 8.22 4.56
N PHE A 482 -5.86 7.44 4.17
CA PHE A 482 -4.81 6.96 5.08
C PHE A 482 -3.52 7.77 4.95
N ALA A 483 -2.89 8.13 6.07
CA ALA A 483 -1.70 8.97 6.09
C ALA A 483 -0.41 8.18 5.71
N PRO A 484 0.44 8.66 4.77
CA PRO A 484 0.30 9.86 3.95
C PRO A 484 -0.65 9.65 2.77
N ALA A 485 -1.65 10.53 2.61
CA ALA A 485 -2.74 10.36 1.65
C ALA A 485 -2.34 10.31 0.16
N HIS A 486 -1.12 10.71 -0.21
CA HIS A 486 -0.59 10.56 -1.57
C HIS A 486 0.18 9.24 -1.80
N VAL A 487 0.47 8.47 -0.75
CA VAL A 487 1.20 7.19 -0.80
C VAL A 487 0.29 6.00 -0.50
N MET A 488 -0.45 6.05 0.62
CA MET A 488 -1.25 4.93 1.10
C MET A 488 -2.33 4.54 0.10
N LYS A 489 -2.62 3.24 0.02
CA LYS A 489 -3.53 2.70 -0.99
C LYS A 489 -4.97 2.64 -0.55
N LEU A 490 -5.25 2.45 0.74
CA LEU A 490 -6.62 2.45 1.24
C LEU A 490 -7.30 3.82 1.10
N LEU A 491 -8.59 3.76 0.79
CA LEU A 491 -9.60 4.77 1.00
C LEU A 491 -10.86 4.06 1.52
N GLU A 492 -11.28 4.33 2.75
CA GLU A 492 -12.60 3.90 3.23
C GLU A 492 -13.64 4.91 2.72
N VAL A 493 -14.61 4.44 1.94
CA VAL A 493 -15.76 5.23 1.46
C VAL A 493 -16.93 4.92 2.38
N VAL A 494 -17.20 5.84 3.30
CA VAL A 494 -18.17 5.63 4.38
C VAL A 494 -19.55 6.07 3.89
N TYR A 495 -20.55 5.20 4.00
CA TYR A 495 -21.93 5.50 3.66
C TYR A 495 -22.85 5.45 4.89
N GLY A 496 -23.74 6.44 4.99
CA GLY A 496 -24.85 6.45 5.94
C GLY A 496 -26.14 5.95 5.30
N PRO A 497 -27.21 5.65 6.07
CA PRO A 497 -28.50 5.20 5.53
C PRO A 497 -29.19 6.16 4.56
N ARG A 498 -28.74 7.43 4.49
CA ARG A 498 -29.22 8.43 3.53
C ARG A 498 -28.35 8.56 2.28
N SER A 499 -27.07 8.16 2.32
CA SER A 499 -26.11 8.35 1.22
C SER A 499 -26.59 7.64 -0.05
N SER A 500 -26.74 8.37 -1.16
CA SER A 500 -27.25 7.78 -2.41
C SER A 500 -26.24 6.81 -3.04
N PRO A 501 -26.71 5.73 -3.71
CA PRO A 501 -25.82 4.83 -4.45
C PRO A 501 -24.95 5.55 -5.50
N GLN A 502 -25.46 6.63 -6.11
CA GLN A 502 -24.71 7.46 -7.03
C GLN A 502 -23.56 8.20 -6.34
N ALA A 503 -23.76 8.74 -5.13
CA ALA A 503 -22.71 9.41 -4.36
C ALA A 503 -21.59 8.44 -3.98
N VAL A 504 -21.95 7.27 -3.45
CA VAL A 504 -20.99 6.21 -3.06
C VAL A 504 -20.22 5.70 -4.28
N ALA A 505 -20.90 5.38 -5.38
CA ALA A 505 -20.26 4.95 -6.63
C ALA A 505 -19.30 6.02 -7.20
N THR A 506 -19.65 7.31 -7.10
CA THR A 506 -18.80 8.42 -7.55
C THR A 506 -17.54 8.54 -6.69
N ALA A 507 -17.65 8.45 -5.36
CA ALA A 507 -16.50 8.45 -4.45
C ALA A 507 -15.59 7.23 -4.68
N MET A 508 -16.17 6.03 -4.85
CA MET A 508 -15.44 4.80 -5.19
C MET A 508 -14.69 4.93 -6.52
N GLN A 509 -15.34 5.48 -7.56
CA GLN A 509 -14.74 5.73 -8.88
C GLN A 509 -13.61 6.78 -8.83
N LEU A 510 -13.77 7.84 -8.03
CA LEU A 510 -12.73 8.85 -7.81
C LEU A 510 -11.50 8.24 -7.11
N GLY A 511 -11.72 7.42 -6.07
CA GLY A 511 -10.66 6.64 -5.43
C GLY A 511 -9.91 5.74 -6.42
N LYS A 512 -10.65 4.99 -7.25
CA LYS A 512 -10.08 4.17 -8.34
C LYS A 512 -9.27 5.01 -9.33
N LYS A 513 -9.73 6.21 -9.69
CA LYS A 513 -9.01 7.17 -10.56
C LYS A 513 -7.71 7.66 -9.92
N MET A 514 -7.68 7.88 -8.60
CA MET A 514 -6.46 8.15 -7.81
C MET A 514 -5.56 6.92 -7.59
N GLY A 515 -5.95 5.75 -8.10
CA GLY A 515 -5.23 4.50 -7.90
C GLY A 515 -5.25 4.01 -6.45
N LYS A 516 -6.36 4.27 -5.73
CA LYS A 516 -6.67 3.69 -4.41
C LYS A 516 -7.30 2.31 -4.55
N ALA A 517 -7.15 1.51 -3.50
CA ALA A 517 -8.10 0.47 -3.15
C ALA A 517 -9.20 1.16 -2.33
N SER A 518 -10.29 1.54 -3.01
CA SER A 518 -11.49 2.06 -2.36
C SER A 518 -12.30 0.89 -1.82
N VAL A 519 -12.77 0.95 -0.58
CA VAL A 519 -13.67 -0.04 0.03
C VAL A 519 -14.87 0.69 0.62
N ALA A 520 -16.09 0.24 0.31
CA ALA A 520 -17.31 0.83 0.84
C ALA A 520 -17.62 0.24 2.22
N VAL A 521 -17.87 1.10 3.21
CA VAL A 521 -18.08 0.68 4.61
C VAL A 521 -19.22 1.47 5.25
N GLY A 522 -19.97 0.81 6.14
CA GLY A 522 -21.05 1.45 6.89
C GLY A 522 -20.55 2.49 7.89
N ASN A 523 -21.32 3.55 8.09
CA ASN A 523 -21.05 4.57 9.10
C ASN A 523 -21.13 3.98 10.52
N CYS A 524 -19.97 3.82 11.17
CA CYS A 524 -19.86 3.62 12.61
C CYS A 524 -18.53 4.20 13.12
N ARG A 525 -18.38 4.34 14.44
CA ARG A 525 -17.22 4.99 15.04
C ARG A 525 -15.92 4.25 14.71
N GLY A 526 -15.04 4.89 13.95
CA GLY A 526 -13.76 4.31 13.49
C GLY A 526 -13.90 3.35 12.30
N PHE A 527 -15.08 3.31 11.68
CA PHE A 527 -15.43 2.51 10.50
C PHE A 527 -15.04 1.04 10.66
N VAL A 528 -14.21 0.49 9.79
CA VAL A 528 -13.66 -0.87 9.91
C VAL A 528 -12.25 -0.81 10.49
N GLY A 529 -11.37 -0.06 9.83
CA GLY A 529 -9.94 -0.09 10.11
C GLY A 529 -9.58 0.39 11.52
N ASN A 530 -10.00 1.61 11.89
CA ASN A 530 -9.65 2.21 13.19
C ASN A 530 -10.40 1.52 14.34
N ARG A 531 -11.61 1.02 14.06
CA ARG A 531 -12.41 0.20 14.97
C ARG A 531 -11.66 -1.09 15.36
N MET A 532 -11.15 -1.85 14.38
CA MET A 532 -10.34 -3.05 14.62
C MET A 532 -8.93 -2.75 15.18
N LEU A 533 -8.35 -1.58 14.88
CA LEU A 533 -7.02 -1.22 15.39
C LEU A 533 -7.06 -0.94 16.91
N LYS A 534 -8.20 -0.52 17.46
CA LYS A 534 -8.36 -0.24 18.89
C LYS A 534 -8.01 -1.44 19.79
N PRO A 535 -8.69 -2.60 19.70
CA PRO A 535 -8.39 -3.75 20.58
C PRO A 535 -6.97 -4.30 20.39
N TYR A 536 -6.41 -4.21 19.17
CA TYR A 536 -5.00 -4.54 18.89
C TYR A 536 -4.01 -3.71 19.72
N ILE A 537 -4.26 -2.39 19.84
CA ILE A 537 -3.46 -1.48 20.67
C ILE A 537 -3.73 -1.72 22.16
N GLU A 538 -4.99 -1.95 22.56
CA GLU A 538 -5.35 -2.17 23.97
C GLU A 538 -4.72 -3.47 24.51
N GLU A 539 -4.72 -4.58 23.76
CA GLU A 539 -3.99 -5.79 24.14
C GLU A 539 -2.47 -5.57 24.22
N ALA A 540 -1.88 -4.83 23.28
CA ALA A 540 -0.46 -4.48 23.34
C ALA A 540 -0.12 -3.72 24.63
N PHE A 541 -0.99 -2.78 25.06
CA PHE A 541 -0.81 -2.05 26.31
C PHE A 541 -1.00 -2.96 27.53
N PHE A 542 -1.96 -3.89 27.51
CA PHE A 542 -2.16 -4.87 28.59
C PHE A 542 -0.97 -5.84 28.74
N LEU A 543 -0.35 -6.25 27.64
CA LEU A 543 0.89 -7.04 27.65
C LEU A 543 2.04 -6.28 28.34
N LEU A 544 2.15 -4.95 28.14
CA LEU A 544 3.12 -4.12 28.90
C LEU A 544 2.79 -4.02 30.40
N GLU A 545 1.51 -3.98 30.78
CA GLU A 545 1.14 -4.03 32.20
C GLU A 545 1.56 -5.36 32.84
N GLU A 546 1.42 -6.47 32.09
CA GLU A 546 1.57 -7.82 32.59
C GLU A 546 3.01 -8.36 32.56
N GLY A 547 3.92 -7.79 31.77
CA GLY A 547 5.34 -8.15 31.84
C GLY A 547 6.19 -7.81 30.62
N ALA A 548 5.58 -7.69 29.44
CA ALA A 548 6.27 -7.45 28.17
C ALA A 548 6.94 -6.08 28.10
N THR A 549 7.78 -5.89 27.08
CA THR A 549 8.36 -4.59 26.73
C THR A 549 7.93 -4.21 25.30
N PRO A 550 8.01 -2.93 24.89
CA PRO A 550 7.66 -2.53 23.52
C PRO A 550 8.48 -3.29 22.47
N GLU A 551 9.75 -3.54 22.76
CA GLU A 551 10.65 -4.31 21.89
C GLU A 551 10.17 -5.75 21.68
N LEU A 552 9.74 -6.43 22.75
CA LEU A 552 9.22 -7.81 22.66
C LEU A 552 7.95 -7.89 21.80
N VAL A 553 7.03 -6.94 22.01
CA VAL A 553 5.74 -6.90 21.30
C VAL A 553 5.95 -6.53 19.83
N ASP A 554 6.73 -5.48 19.55
CA ASP A 554 7.03 -5.06 18.18
C ASP A 554 7.84 -6.11 17.42
N GLN A 555 8.80 -6.79 18.08
CA GLN A 555 9.56 -7.88 17.47
C GLN A 555 8.65 -9.04 17.05
N ALA A 556 7.76 -9.53 17.92
CA ALA A 556 6.85 -10.61 17.58
C ALA A 556 5.94 -10.25 16.38
N LEU A 557 5.46 -9.01 16.32
CA LEU A 557 4.62 -8.50 15.23
C LEU A 557 5.41 -8.31 13.91
N GLU A 558 6.66 -7.85 13.98
CA GLU A 558 7.54 -7.72 12.81
C GLU A 558 8.03 -9.09 12.30
N GLU A 559 8.31 -10.06 13.18
CA GLU A 559 8.57 -11.46 12.83
C GLU A 559 7.36 -12.15 12.18
N PHE A 560 6.14 -11.82 12.63
CA PHE A 560 4.92 -12.26 11.94
C PHE A 560 4.81 -11.68 10.52
N GLY A 561 5.36 -10.49 10.29
CA GLY A 561 5.54 -9.89 8.97
C GLY A 561 4.96 -8.48 8.80
N PHE A 562 4.55 -7.80 9.88
CA PHE A 562 4.22 -6.37 9.79
C PHE A 562 5.49 -5.55 9.45
N PRO A 563 5.39 -4.45 8.67
CA PRO A 563 6.54 -3.61 8.32
C PRO A 563 7.03 -2.73 9.49
N MET A 564 6.25 -2.68 10.59
CA MET A 564 6.51 -1.92 11.80
C MET A 564 5.58 -2.42 12.91
N GLY A 565 6.10 -2.65 14.10
CA GLY A 565 5.32 -3.02 15.28
C GLY A 565 4.42 -1.89 15.80
N VAL A 566 3.51 -2.25 16.71
CA VAL A 566 2.46 -1.38 17.24
C VAL A 566 3.00 -0.15 17.97
N PHE A 567 4.09 -0.28 18.73
CA PHE A 567 4.66 0.82 19.51
C PHE A 567 5.47 1.78 18.64
N ARG A 568 6.28 1.28 17.70
CA ARG A 568 6.94 2.10 16.67
C ARG A 568 5.92 2.82 15.78
N MET A 569 4.79 2.18 15.44
CA MET A 569 3.68 2.78 14.68
C MET A 569 2.97 3.88 15.49
N SER A 570 2.78 3.67 16.80
CA SER A 570 2.28 4.68 17.74
C SER A 570 3.21 5.90 17.81
N ASP A 571 4.53 5.69 17.97
CA ASP A 571 5.53 6.76 18.00
C ASP A 571 5.64 7.53 16.68
N LEU A 572 5.48 6.85 15.54
CA LEU A 572 5.48 7.47 14.21
C LEU A 572 4.24 8.36 13.99
N SER A 573 3.09 7.95 14.54
CA SER A 573 1.81 8.67 14.42
C SER A 573 1.71 9.85 15.41
N GLY A 574 2.28 9.68 16.60
CA GLY A 574 2.22 10.61 17.73
C GLY A 574 1.16 10.22 18.75
N LEU A 575 1.59 9.90 19.97
CA LEU A 575 0.71 9.41 21.05
C LEU A 575 -0.37 10.43 21.44
N ASP A 576 -0.07 11.73 21.31
CA ASP A 576 -0.96 12.85 21.59
C ASP A 576 -2.20 12.89 20.68
N VAL A 577 -2.13 12.29 19.48
CA VAL A 577 -3.28 12.16 18.58
C VAL A 577 -4.32 11.24 19.22
N GLY A 578 -3.89 10.05 19.68
CA GLY A 578 -4.76 9.12 20.41
C GLY A 578 -5.20 9.66 21.77
N TRP A 579 -4.32 10.35 22.49
CA TRP A 579 -4.63 10.99 23.78
C TRP A 579 -5.72 12.05 23.65
N ARG A 580 -5.71 12.84 22.55
CA ARG A 580 -6.76 13.84 22.28
C ARG A 580 -8.12 13.19 22.04
N VAL A 581 -8.17 12.08 21.31
CA VAL A 581 -9.42 11.30 21.12
C VAL A 581 -9.91 10.77 22.48
N ARG A 582 -9.04 10.14 23.27
CA ARG A 582 -9.41 9.63 24.61
C ARG A 582 -9.82 10.73 25.59
N LYS A 583 -9.30 11.95 25.45
CA LYS A 583 -9.76 13.14 26.18
C LYS A 583 -11.15 13.60 25.72
N GLY A 584 -11.41 13.64 24.42
CA GLY A 584 -12.74 13.91 23.87
C GLY A 584 -13.81 12.90 24.31
N ASP A 585 -13.40 11.65 24.52
CA ASP A 585 -14.25 10.56 25.03
C ASP A 585 -14.51 10.60 26.54
N GLY A 586 -13.84 11.51 27.28
CA GLY A 586 -13.88 11.50 28.75
C GLY A 586 -13.22 10.26 29.39
N LEU A 587 -12.32 9.57 28.68
CA LEU A 587 -11.60 8.38 29.18
C LEU A 587 -10.32 8.73 29.96
N VAL A 588 -9.77 9.93 29.74
CA VAL A 588 -8.60 10.44 30.45
C VAL A 588 -9.04 11.24 31.67
N GLU A 589 -8.70 10.76 32.86
CA GLU A 589 -8.96 11.44 34.14
C GLU A 589 -7.66 12.14 34.61
N PRO A 590 -7.71 13.39 35.09
CA PRO A 590 -6.52 14.15 35.47
C PRO A 590 -5.96 13.72 36.84
N GLY A 591 -5.11 12.70 36.84
CA GLY A 591 -4.17 12.39 37.93
C GLY A 591 -4.71 11.60 39.12
N THR A 592 -3.77 11.19 39.98
CA THR A 592 -3.89 10.62 41.35
C THR A 592 -4.81 9.42 41.61
N ALA A 593 -5.56 8.91 40.64
CA ALA A 593 -6.20 7.61 40.74
C ALA A 593 -5.13 6.52 41.00
N SER A 594 -5.31 5.71 42.05
CA SER A 594 -4.38 4.64 42.44
C SER A 594 -5.11 3.30 42.64
N GLY A 595 -4.37 2.19 42.58
CA GLY A 595 -4.96 0.84 42.64
C GLY A 595 -5.80 0.51 41.40
N ARG A 596 -7.01 -0.03 41.61
CA ARG A 596 -7.86 -0.59 40.54
C ARG A 596 -8.70 0.45 39.78
N SER A 597 -9.07 1.58 40.39
CA SER A 597 -9.90 2.62 39.74
C SER A 597 -9.19 3.27 38.55
N ALA A 598 -7.89 3.52 38.66
CA ALA A 598 -7.05 4.09 37.59
C ALA A 598 -7.01 3.25 36.30
N ARG A 599 -7.33 1.95 36.40
CA ARG A 599 -7.21 0.95 35.33
C ARG A 599 -8.57 0.38 34.91
N ILE A 600 -9.65 1.09 35.26
CA ILE A 600 -11.02 0.78 34.85
C ILE A 600 -11.66 2.05 34.28
N ARG A 601 -12.31 1.92 33.11
CA ARG A 601 -13.14 2.96 32.49
C ARG A 601 -14.46 2.35 32.06
N GLN A 602 -15.57 2.97 32.46
CA GLN A 602 -16.92 2.53 32.07
C GLN A 602 -17.18 1.02 32.34
N GLY A 603 -16.62 0.50 33.45
CA GLY A 603 -16.71 -0.92 33.85
C GLY A 603 -15.75 -1.89 33.15
N ARG A 604 -14.88 -1.41 32.25
CA ARG A 604 -13.95 -2.20 31.42
C ARG A 604 -12.50 -1.92 31.82
N ARG A 605 -11.58 -2.86 31.56
CA ARG A 605 -10.12 -2.61 31.72
C ARG A 605 -9.66 -1.45 30.84
N TYR A 606 -8.75 -0.66 31.37
CA TYR A 606 -8.10 0.45 30.67
C TYR A 606 -6.64 0.53 31.07
N SER A 607 -5.75 0.83 30.12
CA SER A 607 -4.32 1.01 30.38
C SER A 607 -3.94 2.48 30.18
N PRO A 608 -3.73 3.26 31.26
CA PRO A 608 -3.35 4.67 31.18
C PRO A 608 -1.91 4.89 30.73
N LEU A 609 -1.11 3.84 30.43
CA LEU A 609 0.30 3.96 30.02
C LEU A 609 0.49 4.98 28.88
N GLY A 610 -0.36 4.94 27.85
CA GLY A 610 -0.30 5.86 26.72
C GLY A 610 -0.78 7.30 27.03
N ASP A 611 -1.45 7.52 28.16
CA ASP A 611 -1.81 8.85 28.67
C ASP A 611 -0.67 9.43 29.51
N LEU A 612 -0.12 8.62 30.42
CA LEU A 612 1.00 8.99 31.30
C LEU A 612 2.26 9.37 30.47
N LEU A 613 2.54 8.67 29.37
CA LEU A 613 3.58 9.06 28.43
C LEU A 613 3.31 10.44 27.80
N CYS A 614 2.05 10.80 27.54
CA CYS A 614 1.70 12.12 27.02
C CYS A 614 1.78 13.23 28.08
N GLU A 615 1.51 12.91 29.34
CA GLU A 615 1.68 13.84 30.48
C GLU A 615 3.16 14.17 30.71
N GLU A 616 4.05 13.19 30.55
CA GLU A 616 5.51 13.37 30.47
C GLU A 616 6.01 13.99 29.14
N GLY A 617 5.10 14.45 28.27
CA GLY A 617 5.45 15.09 26.98
C GLY A 617 6.06 14.17 25.92
N ARG A 618 6.02 12.85 26.13
CA ARG A 618 6.64 11.83 25.27
C ARG A 618 5.75 11.48 24.07
N PHE A 619 5.57 12.43 23.15
CA PHE A 619 4.69 12.29 21.98
C PHE A 619 5.29 11.51 20.78
N GLY A 620 6.29 10.65 20.97
CA GLY A 620 6.84 9.77 19.93
C GLY A 620 8.02 10.36 19.14
N GLN A 621 8.15 9.94 17.89
CA GLN A 621 9.24 10.32 16.98
C GLN A 621 9.36 11.85 16.84
N LYS A 622 8.24 12.57 16.87
CA LYS A 622 8.20 14.04 16.64
C LYS A 622 8.80 14.86 17.79
N THR A 623 8.79 14.34 19.02
CA THR A 623 9.50 14.89 20.19
C THR A 623 10.86 14.21 20.42
N GLY A 624 11.12 13.12 19.70
CA GLY A 624 12.29 12.27 19.87
C GLY A 624 12.19 11.28 21.04
N ARG A 625 11.03 11.21 21.71
CA ARG A 625 10.74 10.34 22.85
C ARG A 625 9.27 9.96 22.88
N GLY A 626 8.97 8.67 22.95
CA GLY A 626 7.64 8.08 23.13
C GLY A 626 7.75 6.75 23.86
N TRP A 627 7.32 5.67 23.22
CA TRP A 627 7.67 4.30 23.62
C TRP A 627 9.17 4.02 23.42
N TYR A 628 9.76 4.59 22.38
CA TYR A 628 11.19 4.54 22.11
C TYR A 628 11.87 5.89 22.37
N GLN A 629 13.19 5.88 22.47
CA GLN A 629 14.01 7.08 22.32
C GLN A 629 14.60 7.16 20.91
N TYR A 630 14.79 8.38 20.42
CA TYR A 630 15.30 8.69 19.09
C TYR A 630 16.44 9.71 19.21
N ASP A 631 17.50 9.54 18.42
CA ASP A 631 18.72 10.38 18.45
C ASP A 631 18.49 11.89 18.34
N LYS A 632 17.36 12.27 17.72
CA LYS A 632 16.81 13.63 17.67
C LYS A 632 15.33 13.58 17.25
N PRO A 633 14.54 14.63 17.52
CA PRO A 633 13.21 14.82 16.93
C PRO A 633 13.19 14.55 15.42
N GLY A 634 12.27 13.70 14.98
CA GLY A 634 12.13 13.29 13.57
C GLY A 634 13.16 12.26 13.07
N SER A 635 14.02 11.68 13.94
CA SER A 635 14.93 10.61 13.54
C SER A 635 14.19 9.31 13.23
N ARG A 636 14.68 8.55 12.25
CA ARG A 636 14.08 7.27 11.82
C ARG A 636 14.50 6.07 12.69
N VAL A 637 15.60 6.19 13.43
CA VAL A 637 16.14 5.11 14.28
C VAL A 637 15.50 5.19 15.65
N ALA A 638 14.61 4.24 15.95
CA ALA A 638 14.11 3.98 17.29
C ALA A 638 15.15 3.16 18.08
N ARG A 639 15.35 3.47 19.35
CA ARG A 639 16.17 2.68 20.29
C ARG A 639 15.41 2.45 21.58
N SER A 640 15.68 1.33 22.24
CA SER A 640 15.19 1.03 23.59
C SER A 640 15.52 2.18 24.56
N ASP A 641 14.58 2.58 25.41
CA ASP A 641 14.75 3.66 26.38
C ASP A 641 14.78 3.10 27.83
N PRO A 642 15.93 3.14 28.53
CA PRO A 642 16.03 2.75 29.93
C PRO A 642 15.06 3.50 30.87
N TRP A 643 14.66 4.73 30.53
CA TRP A 643 13.61 5.46 31.26
C TRP A 643 12.29 4.71 31.21
N LEU A 644 11.90 4.14 30.05
CA LEU A 644 10.62 3.46 29.91
C LEU A 644 10.61 2.12 30.67
N HIS A 645 11.71 1.36 30.61
CA HIS A 645 11.83 0.14 31.41
C HIS A 645 11.72 0.42 32.92
N SER A 646 12.30 1.54 33.36
CA SER A 646 12.20 2.01 34.75
C SER A 646 10.78 2.46 35.11
N PHE A 647 10.12 3.21 34.22
CA PHE A 647 8.72 3.65 34.35
C PHE A 647 7.75 2.47 34.40
N LEU A 648 7.88 1.47 33.52
CA LEU A 648 7.05 0.26 33.52
C LEU A 648 7.25 -0.55 34.81
N GLY A 649 8.50 -0.66 35.30
CA GLY A 649 8.78 -1.28 36.59
C GLY A 649 8.11 -0.56 37.77
N ALA A 650 8.21 0.77 37.82
CA ALA A 650 7.58 1.59 38.85
C ALA A 650 6.04 1.53 38.80
N TYR A 651 5.45 1.64 37.60
CA TYR A 651 4.01 1.53 37.38
C TYR A 651 3.46 0.16 37.83
N ARG A 652 4.15 -0.94 37.47
CA ARG A 652 3.77 -2.28 37.90
C ARG A 652 3.79 -2.40 39.42
N ALA A 653 4.85 -1.92 40.09
CA ALA A 653 4.95 -1.91 41.54
C ALA A 653 3.83 -1.08 42.20
N GLN A 654 3.55 0.14 41.69
CA GLN A 654 2.52 1.04 42.19
C GLN A 654 1.10 0.45 42.11
N HIS A 655 0.78 -0.31 41.06
CA HIS A 655 -0.53 -0.95 40.87
C HIS A 655 -0.60 -2.42 41.35
N GLY A 656 0.45 -2.92 42.02
CA GLY A 656 0.48 -4.30 42.55
C GLY A 656 0.53 -5.39 41.47
N LEU A 657 1.05 -5.05 40.28
CA LEU A 657 1.11 -5.95 39.13
C LEU A 657 2.37 -6.82 39.18
N VAL A 658 2.16 -8.15 39.26
CA VAL A 658 3.24 -9.13 39.16
C VAL A 658 3.61 -9.31 37.68
N ALA A 659 4.83 -8.93 37.32
CA ALA A 659 5.36 -9.18 35.98
C ALA A 659 5.54 -10.69 35.76
N ARG A 660 4.88 -11.23 34.74
CA ARG A 660 5.00 -12.63 34.30
C ARG A 660 5.78 -12.74 32.99
N ARG A 661 6.26 -13.95 32.68
CA ARG A 661 6.80 -14.24 31.34
C ARG A 661 5.65 -14.21 30.32
N ILE A 662 5.91 -13.54 29.21
CA ILE A 662 5.10 -13.50 27.97
C ILE A 662 6.03 -13.98 26.85
N ASP A 663 5.48 -14.69 25.86
CA ASP A 663 6.21 -15.12 24.66
C ASP A 663 5.59 -14.56 23.38
N HIS A 664 6.24 -14.79 22.24
CA HIS A 664 5.79 -14.26 20.95
C HIS A 664 4.45 -14.85 20.51
N GLN A 665 4.11 -16.08 20.91
CA GLN A 665 2.83 -16.69 20.55
C GLN A 665 1.69 -15.98 21.29
N GLU A 666 1.82 -15.73 22.60
CA GLU A 666 0.79 -14.98 23.32
C GLU A 666 0.60 -13.55 22.76
N VAL A 667 1.69 -12.85 22.42
CA VAL A 667 1.60 -11.53 21.79
C VAL A 667 0.77 -11.61 20.50
N LEU A 668 1.07 -12.57 19.64
CA LEU A 668 0.37 -12.75 18.37
C LEU A 668 -1.09 -13.17 18.57
N GLU A 669 -1.38 -14.10 19.48
CA GLU A 669 -2.75 -14.53 19.73
C GLU A 669 -3.60 -13.39 20.31
N ARG A 670 -3.12 -12.64 21.31
CA ARG A 670 -3.91 -11.56 21.91
C ARG A 670 -4.09 -10.40 20.94
N CYS A 671 -3.01 -9.85 20.37
CA CYS A 671 -3.12 -8.71 19.47
C CYS A 671 -3.89 -9.07 18.18
N LEU A 672 -3.62 -10.23 17.54
CA LEU A 672 -4.26 -10.58 16.27
C LEU A 672 -5.66 -11.16 16.45
N TYR A 673 -5.93 -11.99 17.47
CA TYR A 673 -7.28 -12.54 17.63
C TYR A 673 -8.26 -11.50 18.17
N ALA A 674 -7.85 -10.53 19.00
CA ALA A 674 -8.72 -9.42 19.39
C ALA A 674 -9.11 -8.53 18.18
N LEU A 675 -8.14 -8.24 17.31
CA LEU A 675 -8.34 -7.57 16.01
C LEU A 675 -9.29 -8.36 15.11
N ILE A 676 -9.09 -9.67 14.96
CA ILE A 676 -9.91 -10.57 14.15
C ILE A 676 -11.32 -10.70 14.73
N ASN A 677 -11.48 -10.75 16.06
CA ASN A 677 -12.78 -10.82 16.71
C ASN A 677 -13.62 -9.57 16.43
N GLU A 678 -13.00 -8.39 16.47
CA GLU A 678 -13.65 -7.13 16.08
C GLU A 678 -14.02 -7.12 14.58
N GLY A 679 -13.20 -7.74 13.72
CA GLY A 679 -13.57 -8.00 12.32
C GLY A 679 -14.82 -8.88 12.18
N PHE A 680 -14.94 -9.95 12.96
CA PHE A 680 -16.17 -10.76 13.03
C PHE A 680 -17.37 -9.99 13.62
N HIS A 681 -17.16 -9.00 14.50
CA HIS A 681 -18.23 -8.11 14.95
C HIS A 681 -18.68 -7.16 13.84
N ILE A 682 -17.76 -6.56 13.10
CA ILE A 682 -18.03 -5.69 11.94
C ILE A 682 -18.85 -6.40 10.86
N LEU A 683 -18.61 -7.69 10.62
CA LEU A 683 -19.41 -8.52 9.71
C LEU A 683 -20.80 -8.85 10.29
N ASP A 684 -20.92 -9.16 11.59
CA ASP A 684 -22.22 -9.44 12.24
C ASP A 684 -23.11 -8.17 12.36
N ASP A 685 -22.47 -7.00 12.46
CA ASP A 685 -23.10 -5.67 12.41
C ASP A 685 -23.50 -5.24 11.00
N GLY A 686 -22.89 -5.81 9.95
CA GLY A 686 -23.11 -5.41 8.55
C GLY A 686 -22.42 -4.11 8.15
N ILE A 687 -21.25 -3.81 8.73
CA ILE A 687 -20.44 -2.61 8.45
C ILE A 687 -19.45 -2.81 7.30
N ALA A 688 -19.00 -4.05 7.06
CA ALA A 688 -18.34 -4.48 5.83
C ALA A 688 -19.25 -5.50 5.11
N ALA A 689 -19.19 -5.58 3.78
CA ALA A 689 -20.06 -6.47 3.01
C ALA A 689 -19.57 -7.93 3.05
N GLY A 690 -18.26 -8.13 2.87
CA GLY A 690 -17.60 -9.44 2.95
C GLY A 690 -16.29 -9.42 3.77
N PRO A 691 -15.76 -10.59 4.17
CA PRO A 691 -14.47 -10.67 4.86
C PRO A 691 -13.30 -10.16 4.00
N GLU A 692 -13.41 -10.23 2.68
CA GLU A 692 -12.42 -9.71 1.71
C GLU A 692 -12.25 -8.18 1.80
N ASP A 693 -13.31 -7.43 2.13
CA ASP A 693 -13.23 -5.96 2.31
C ASP A 693 -12.31 -5.61 3.48
N ILE A 694 -12.48 -6.32 4.61
CA ILE A 694 -11.66 -6.18 5.81
C ILE A 694 -10.20 -6.53 5.51
N ASP A 695 -9.97 -7.58 4.72
CA ASP A 695 -8.62 -7.99 4.31
C ASP A 695 -7.96 -6.96 3.39
N VAL A 696 -8.70 -6.39 2.42
CA VAL A 696 -8.22 -5.29 1.57
C VAL A 696 -7.88 -4.04 2.41
N ILE A 697 -8.70 -3.71 3.41
CA ILE A 697 -8.46 -2.62 4.37
C ILE A 697 -7.14 -2.85 5.12
N TYR A 698 -6.96 -4.01 5.73
CA TYR A 698 -5.76 -4.30 6.52
C TYR A 698 -4.48 -4.38 5.68
N VAL A 699 -4.56 -4.93 4.46
CA VAL A 699 -3.46 -4.98 3.49
C VAL A 699 -3.08 -3.61 2.89
N SER A 700 -4.05 -2.69 2.78
CA SER A 700 -3.88 -1.42 2.05
C SER A 700 -3.71 -0.19 2.94
N GLY A 701 -4.15 -0.26 4.19
CA GLY A 701 -4.08 0.82 5.19
C GLY A 701 -3.15 0.51 6.36
N TYR A 702 -3.21 -0.71 6.93
CA TYR A 702 -2.56 -1.06 8.21
C TYR A 702 -1.29 -1.91 8.07
N GLY A 703 -0.89 -2.25 6.83
CA GLY A 703 0.37 -2.94 6.57
C GLY A 703 0.36 -4.42 6.93
N TRP A 704 -0.81 -5.08 6.96
CA TRP A 704 -0.88 -6.52 7.18
C TRP A 704 0.00 -7.31 6.19
N PRO A 705 0.73 -8.35 6.62
CA PRO A 705 1.59 -9.14 5.74
C PRO A 705 0.80 -9.81 4.61
N ARG A 706 0.93 -9.29 3.38
CA ARG A 706 0.23 -9.77 2.18
C ARG A 706 0.38 -11.27 1.90
N HIS A 707 1.50 -11.86 2.27
CA HIS A 707 1.76 -13.29 2.14
C HIS A 707 0.93 -14.15 3.12
N ARG A 708 0.20 -13.52 4.06
CA ARG A 708 -0.80 -14.12 4.95
C ARG A 708 -2.23 -13.65 4.63
N GLY A 709 -2.51 -13.18 3.41
CA GLY A 709 -3.81 -12.61 3.04
C GLY A 709 -4.11 -11.32 3.81
N GLY A 710 -5.26 -11.25 4.47
CA GLY A 710 -5.55 -10.32 5.56
C GLY A 710 -5.96 -11.05 6.86
N PRO A 711 -6.46 -10.34 7.89
CA PRO A 711 -6.88 -10.94 9.16
C PRO A 711 -7.97 -12.01 9.03
N MET A 712 -8.95 -11.87 8.15
CA MET A 712 -10.03 -12.83 7.95
C MET A 712 -9.51 -14.10 7.26
N PHE A 713 -8.71 -13.96 6.19
CA PHE A 713 -8.02 -15.08 5.56
C PHE A 713 -7.07 -15.80 6.53
N TYR A 714 -6.38 -15.06 7.41
CA TYR A 714 -5.54 -15.66 8.44
C TYR A 714 -6.34 -16.40 9.51
N ALA A 715 -7.51 -15.89 9.92
CA ALA A 715 -8.42 -16.63 10.82
C ALA A 715 -8.89 -17.96 10.18
N ASN A 716 -9.19 -17.94 8.88
CA ASN A 716 -9.50 -19.15 8.10
C ASN A 716 -8.30 -20.12 8.02
N MET A 717 -7.07 -19.59 7.84
CA MET A 717 -5.83 -20.37 7.77
C MET A 717 -5.47 -21.05 9.11
N VAL A 718 -5.65 -20.34 10.23
CA VAL A 718 -5.45 -20.87 11.60
C VAL A 718 -6.54 -21.89 11.96
N GLY A 719 -7.73 -21.74 11.40
CA GLY A 719 -8.90 -22.55 11.69
C GLY A 719 -9.78 -21.90 12.76
N LEU A 720 -11.05 -21.63 12.42
CA LEU A 720 -11.96 -20.86 13.26
C LEU A 720 -12.19 -21.44 14.66
N ALA A 721 -12.24 -22.78 14.76
CA ALA A 721 -12.36 -23.46 16.05
C ALA A 721 -11.19 -23.13 17.00
N LYS A 722 -9.97 -22.95 16.47
CA LYS A 722 -8.80 -22.57 17.27
C LYS A 722 -8.82 -21.10 17.66
N VAL A 723 -9.22 -20.21 16.75
CA VAL A 723 -9.41 -18.77 17.06
C VAL A 723 -10.46 -18.59 18.16
N LEU A 724 -11.57 -19.34 18.09
CA LEU A 724 -12.61 -19.35 19.14
C LEU A 724 -12.06 -19.86 20.48
N GLU A 725 -11.42 -21.04 20.50
CA GLU A 725 -10.82 -21.65 21.71
C GLU A 725 -9.86 -20.69 22.43
N ARG A 726 -8.99 -20.00 21.68
CA ARG A 726 -8.02 -19.06 22.26
C ARG A 726 -8.67 -17.77 22.74
N LEU A 727 -9.68 -17.23 22.03
CA LEU A 727 -10.46 -16.10 22.52
C LEU A 727 -11.22 -16.43 23.82
N GLU A 728 -11.86 -17.61 23.90
CA GLU A 728 -12.55 -18.06 25.13
C GLU A 728 -11.58 -18.19 26.31
N HIS A 729 -10.38 -18.73 26.06
CA HIS A 729 -9.32 -18.80 27.06
C HIS A 729 -8.88 -17.41 27.57
N TYR A 730 -8.61 -16.45 26.69
CA TYR A 730 -8.23 -15.10 27.11
C TYR A 730 -9.41 -14.33 27.75
N GLN A 731 -10.64 -14.54 27.30
CA GLN A 731 -11.84 -14.00 27.96
C GLN A 731 -11.99 -14.54 29.39
N GLN A 732 -11.70 -15.83 29.62
CA GLN A 732 -11.76 -16.44 30.95
C GLN A 732 -10.69 -15.88 31.90
N LEU A 733 -9.50 -15.56 31.37
CA LEU A 733 -8.41 -14.93 32.13
C LEU A 733 -8.63 -13.42 32.38
N HIS A 734 -9.34 -12.74 31.49
CA HIS A 734 -9.57 -11.30 31.52
C HIS A 734 -11.05 -10.93 31.33
N PRO A 735 -11.96 -11.34 32.24
CA PRO A 735 -13.39 -11.07 32.12
C PRO A 735 -13.75 -9.58 32.12
N GLU A 736 -12.85 -8.71 32.59
CA GLU A 736 -12.96 -7.25 32.50
C GLU A 736 -12.65 -6.65 31.11
N VAL A 737 -12.27 -7.47 30.12
CA VAL A 737 -11.87 -7.06 28.76
C VAL A 737 -12.91 -7.56 27.74
N PRO A 738 -13.92 -6.74 27.38
CA PRO A 738 -15.09 -7.23 26.64
C PRO A 738 -14.81 -7.58 25.16
N HIS A 739 -13.79 -6.99 24.51
CA HIS A 739 -13.47 -7.30 23.10
C HIS A 739 -12.83 -8.68 22.91
N LEU A 740 -12.46 -9.37 24.00
CA LEU A 740 -12.05 -10.78 23.96
C LEU A 740 -13.26 -11.74 23.94
N GLN A 741 -14.48 -11.26 24.21
CA GLN A 741 -15.69 -12.08 24.11
C GLN A 741 -15.92 -12.50 22.65
N PRO A 742 -15.89 -13.81 22.30
CA PRO A 742 -15.94 -14.22 20.90
C PRO A 742 -17.27 -13.86 20.23
N SER A 743 -17.15 -13.24 19.05
CA SER A 743 -18.25 -12.75 18.22
C SER A 743 -19.30 -13.84 17.93
N SER A 744 -20.56 -13.43 17.88
CA SER A 744 -21.67 -14.31 17.59
C SER A 744 -21.58 -14.90 16.17
N LEU A 745 -20.99 -14.19 15.20
CA LEU A 745 -20.69 -14.73 13.87
C LEU A 745 -19.63 -15.84 13.93
N LEU A 746 -18.51 -15.62 14.61
CA LEU A 746 -17.45 -16.63 14.77
C LEU A 746 -18.01 -17.91 15.41
N ARG A 747 -18.82 -17.77 16.46
CA ARG A 747 -19.49 -18.90 17.12
C ARG A 747 -20.44 -19.66 16.17
N ARG A 748 -21.20 -18.96 15.30
CA ARG A 748 -22.04 -19.60 14.27
C ARG A 748 -21.21 -20.33 13.22
N LEU A 749 -20.12 -19.74 12.74
CA LEU A 749 -19.24 -20.35 11.74
C LEU A 749 -18.54 -21.60 12.25
N VAL A 750 -18.11 -21.62 13.52
CA VAL A 750 -17.57 -22.86 14.13
C VAL A 750 -18.67 -23.91 14.27
N ALA A 751 -19.87 -23.53 14.72
CA ALA A 751 -21.01 -24.43 14.88
C ALA A 751 -21.52 -25.02 13.54
N SER A 752 -21.34 -24.33 12.41
CA SER A 752 -21.64 -24.85 11.07
C SER A 752 -20.49 -25.66 10.44
N GLY A 753 -19.46 -26.02 11.22
CA GLY A 753 -18.36 -26.90 10.79
C GLY A 753 -17.13 -26.15 10.25
N SER A 754 -16.98 -24.86 10.54
CA SER A 754 -15.90 -23.99 10.02
C SER A 754 -15.82 -23.99 8.48
N PRO A 755 -16.87 -23.52 7.78
CA PRO A 755 -16.87 -23.45 6.32
C PRO A 755 -15.77 -22.51 5.80
N PRO A 756 -15.30 -22.69 4.55
CA PRO A 756 -14.26 -21.84 3.96
C PRO A 756 -14.75 -20.39 3.80
N ILE A 757 -13.81 -19.43 3.87
CA ILE A 757 -14.06 -17.97 3.88
C ILE A 757 -15.11 -17.47 2.87
N HIS A 758 -15.09 -17.95 1.63
CA HIS A 758 -16.05 -17.57 0.57
C HIS A 758 -17.51 -18.00 0.83
N LYS A 759 -17.80 -18.67 1.96
CA LYS A 759 -19.14 -19.03 2.43
C LYS A 759 -19.55 -18.29 3.70
N TRP A 760 -18.70 -17.43 4.26
CA TRP A 760 -19.06 -16.71 5.49
C TRP A 760 -20.19 -15.72 5.27
N GLU A 761 -20.32 -15.19 4.04
CA GLU A 761 -21.47 -14.40 3.59
C GLU A 761 -22.81 -15.14 3.82
N GLU A 762 -22.87 -16.45 3.59
CA GLU A 762 -24.07 -17.29 3.85
C GLU A 762 -24.50 -17.26 5.34
N ALA A 763 -23.60 -16.85 6.25
CA ALA A 763 -23.83 -16.77 7.69
C ALA A 763 -23.91 -15.32 8.24
N ILE A 764 -23.70 -14.29 7.40
CA ILE A 764 -23.86 -12.88 7.77
C ILE A 764 -25.36 -12.55 7.78
N LYS A 765 -25.91 -12.23 8.96
CA LYS A 765 -27.35 -12.05 9.15
C LYS A 765 -27.89 -10.70 8.65
N LYS A 766 -27.00 -9.76 8.30
CA LYS A 766 -27.34 -8.38 7.96
C LYS A 766 -26.36 -7.81 6.93
N LEU A 767 -26.68 -7.91 5.64
CA LEU A 767 -26.25 -6.83 4.74
C LEU A 767 -27.19 -5.65 5.01
N HIS A 768 -26.69 -4.61 5.68
CA HIS A 768 -27.37 -3.30 5.73
C HIS A 768 -27.20 -2.51 4.41
N SER A 769 -26.82 -3.18 3.32
CA SER A 769 -26.52 -2.59 2.03
C SER A 769 -27.67 -2.72 1.03
N GLN A 770 -27.96 -1.65 0.31
CA GLN A 770 -28.60 -1.69 -1.02
C GLN A 770 -27.61 -1.38 -2.16
N LEU A 771 -26.30 -1.31 -1.82
CA LEU A 771 -25.14 -1.25 -2.72
C LEU A 771 -24.67 -2.67 -3.03
#